data_AF-A0A7W0LJ54-F1
#
_entry.id   AF-A0A7W0LJ54-F1
#
_cell.length_a   1.000
_cell.length_b   1.000
_cell.length_c   1.000
_cell.angle_alpha   90.00
_cell.angle_beta   90.00
_cell.angle_gamma   90.00
#
_symmetry.space_group_name_H-M   'P 1'
#
loop_
_entity.id
_entity.type
_entity.pdbx_description
1 polymer ?
#
loop_
_entity_poly.entity_id
_entity_poly.type
_entity_poly.pdbx_seq_one_letter_code
_entity_poly.pdbx_strand_id
1 'polypeptide(L)'
;MSLRQLLTYAHEDPAVNALSAAAHDGPQRAFVSASLRPYLLASLLDLEPSRTALVVAGDDRAARDLAADLRQFLSPRPVHLYPARGVQYESHLAPPPHLVGLRIAALDALLAEEGRDEGAAVVIASAVALAEKVPDPELRPHGFRIEKGGLLDLEETAGKLVACGYERADQVEDRAQFALRGDILDVYPATEERAVRCELFDVEVERLTFFSTFTQRSLEEVESVAIEPAAELGPEYRELAEMAAESEAEDRPDIAELLPVERFGELLDLLPADATVTVAAEEELAPALRDYWDDVTTSFHDADAHHLYVSPERLEQTLGERATLLLSSISGDQPHAFRAQAADTAARNLRAAEPELEKLVRSGYRTVVAWARRGEAERAAYNLDRVRAAFLDGRPAPHEPGVSFAAATLREGFLSPQLKLAILPEHRLLRRRSERPAGPRTGAGAIASFTDLRAGSPVVHEDHGISRFTGFETKTVGGITRDYLELEFKGGDRVFVPSDQLHKISRYVGADAGDPPLSKLGGKQWEQQKLRARRAAEALAGELINLYAERKRRAGLAFPMDSEWQVEFEGAFPFRETPDQLEAIEAVRADMEEARPMDRLICGDVGYGKTEVALRAAFKAAADSKQVMFLVPTTVLAQQHFGTFTERLRDYPFRIEVVSRFREAKDTRAALK
;
A
#
# COMPACT_ATOMS: atom_id res chain seq x y z
N MET A 1 -17.51 13.85 -12.40
CA MET A 1 -18.53 14.74 -11.78
C MET A 1 -18.73 14.27 -10.35
N SER A 2 -19.00 15.18 -9.42
CA SER A 2 -19.21 14.86 -8.01
C SER A 2 -20.52 14.09 -7.79
N LEU A 3 -20.50 13.13 -6.87
CA LEU A 3 -21.65 12.40 -6.33
C LEU A 3 -22.32 13.14 -5.16
N ARG A 4 -21.85 14.36 -4.81
CA ARG A 4 -22.33 15.18 -3.68
C ARG A 4 -23.84 15.29 -3.56
N GLN A 5 -24.54 15.44 -4.67
CA GLN A 5 -26.01 15.52 -4.68
C GLN A 5 -26.71 14.31 -4.04
N LEU A 6 -26.06 13.15 -3.97
CA LEU A 6 -26.61 11.95 -3.33
C LEU A 6 -26.62 12.06 -1.80
N LEU A 7 -25.80 12.93 -1.22
CA LEU A 7 -25.73 13.13 0.25
C LEU A 7 -27.05 13.67 0.82
N THR A 8 -27.90 14.30 0.00
CA THR A 8 -29.25 14.78 0.40
C THR A 8 -30.07 13.69 1.08
N TYR A 9 -29.94 12.43 0.66
CA TYR A 9 -30.71 11.33 1.27
C TYR A 9 -30.26 11.03 2.71
N ALA A 10 -28.98 11.27 3.02
CA ALA A 10 -28.48 11.18 4.39
C ALA A 10 -28.85 12.44 5.18
N HIS A 11 -28.78 13.62 4.58
CA HIS A 11 -29.19 14.89 5.23
C HIS A 11 -30.67 14.92 5.60
N GLU A 12 -31.52 14.19 4.88
CA GLU A 12 -32.94 14.04 5.21
C GLU A 12 -33.22 12.91 6.22
N ASP A 13 -32.25 12.05 6.50
CA ASP A 13 -32.42 10.91 7.41
C ASP A 13 -32.34 11.37 8.88
N PRO A 14 -33.37 11.12 9.71
CA PRO A 14 -33.38 11.55 11.10
C PRO A 14 -32.25 10.94 11.95
N ALA A 15 -31.78 9.73 11.63
CA ALA A 15 -30.72 9.09 12.41
C ALA A 15 -29.35 9.69 12.11
N VAL A 16 -29.08 10.06 10.84
CA VAL A 16 -27.86 10.79 10.46
C VAL A 16 -27.84 12.17 11.13
N ASN A 17 -28.95 12.91 11.08
CA ASN A 17 -29.05 14.21 11.74
C ASN A 17 -28.90 14.10 13.27
N ALA A 18 -29.48 13.07 13.88
CA ALA A 18 -29.32 12.81 15.31
C ALA A 18 -27.87 12.51 15.69
N LEU A 19 -27.15 11.71 14.89
CA LEU A 19 -25.73 11.46 15.10
C LEU A 19 -24.92 12.76 14.95
N SER A 20 -25.18 13.54 13.90
CA SER A 20 -24.50 14.81 13.65
C SER A 20 -24.68 15.76 14.84
N ALA A 21 -25.92 15.95 15.32
CA ALA A 21 -26.20 16.82 16.46
C ALA A 21 -25.54 16.30 17.74
N ALA A 22 -25.62 14.99 18.03
CA ALA A 22 -24.99 14.40 19.20
C ALA A 22 -23.45 14.54 19.18
N ALA A 23 -22.83 14.48 17.99
CA ALA A 23 -21.38 14.68 17.82
C ALA A 23 -20.94 16.14 18.05
N HIS A 24 -21.86 17.12 18.02
CA HIS A 24 -21.55 18.50 18.44
C HIS A 24 -21.53 18.64 19.95
N ASP A 25 -22.38 17.89 20.66
CA ASP A 25 -22.51 17.96 22.12
C ASP A 25 -21.40 17.17 22.85
N GLY A 26 -20.82 16.16 22.19
CA GLY A 26 -19.67 15.40 22.69
C GLY A 26 -19.33 14.16 21.86
N PRO A 27 -18.25 13.44 22.20
CA PRO A 27 -17.80 12.26 21.45
C PRO A 27 -18.89 11.20 21.29
N GLN A 28 -19.12 10.77 20.06
CA GLN A 28 -20.08 9.70 19.74
C GLN A 28 -19.40 8.46 19.19
N ARG A 29 -19.97 7.29 19.52
CA ARG A 29 -19.60 6.01 18.91
C ARG A 29 -20.75 5.52 18.04
N ALA A 30 -20.46 5.08 16.82
CA ALA A 30 -21.48 4.58 15.90
C ALA A 30 -21.04 3.31 15.17
N PHE A 31 -21.95 2.34 15.06
CA PHE A 31 -21.78 1.22 14.17
C PHE A 31 -22.05 1.63 12.72
N VAL A 32 -21.15 1.29 11.80
CA VAL A 32 -21.32 1.53 10.37
C VAL A 32 -20.78 0.34 9.58
N SER A 33 -21.60 -0.20 8.68
CA SER A 33 -21.12 -1.20 7.72
C SER A 33 -20.01 -0.62 6.85
N ALA A 34 -18.89 -1.34 6.69
CA ALA A 34 -17.72 -0.86 5.95
C ALA A 34 -18.05 -0.31 4.54
N SER A 35 -19.00 -0.94 3.83
CA SER A 35 -19.44 -0.47 2.49
C SER A 35 -20.16 0.87 2.48
N LEU A 36 -20.80 1.28 3.58
CA LEU A 36 -21.51 2.56 3.72
C LEU A 36 -20.63 3.67 4.29
N ARG A 37 -19.50 3.31 4.92
CA ARG A 37 -18.65 4.22 5.68
C ARG A 37 -18.20 5.46 4.88
N PRO A 38 -17.70 5.36 3.63
CA PRO A 38 -17.30 6.55 2.88
C PRO A 38 -18.46 7.51 2.62
N TYR A 39 -19.66 6.98 2.32
CA TYR A 39 -20.86 7.78 2.07
C TYR A 39 -21.37 8.46 3.34
N LEU A 40 -21.41 7.75 4.47
CA LEU A 40 -21.83 8.33 5.75
C LEU A 40 -20.85 9.42 6.21
N LEU A 41 -19.54 9.16 6.14
CA LEU A 41 -18.51 10.15 6.46
C LEU A 41 -18.66 11.40 5.60
N ALA A 42 -18.75 11.24 4.28
CA ALA A 42 -18.98 12.37 3.39
C ALA A 42 -20.26 13.14 3.73
N SER A 43 -21.35 12.43 4.10
CA SER A 43 -22.61 13.06 4.48
C SER A 43 -22.49 13.92 5.73
N LEU A 44 -21.83 13.40 6.77
CA LEU A 44 -21.63 14.11 8.04
C LEU A 44 -20.69 15.32 7.87
N LEU A 45 -19.61 15.14 7.11
CA LEU A 45 -18.70 16.24 6.80
C LEU A 45 -19.41 17.33 5.99
N ASP A 46 -20.24 16.97 5.01
CA ASP A 46 -20.95 17.94 4.16
C ASP A 46 -22.02 18.77 4.92
N LEU A 47 -22.45 18.33 6.11
CA LEU A 47 -23.29 19.14 7.01
C LEU A 47 -22.50 20.29 7.67
N GLU A 48 -21.18 20.19 7.73
CA GLU A 48 -20.26 21.17 8.32
C GLU A 48 -19.19 21.63 7.30
N PRO A 49 -19.58 22.30 6.20
CA PRO A 49 -18.67 22.65 5.11
C PRO A 49 -17.61 23.68 5.51
N SER A 50 -17.82 24.45 6.58
CA SER A 50 -16.89 25.47 7.08
C SER A 50 -15.87 24.96 8.09
N ARG A 51 -16.05 23.76 8.66
CA ARG A 51 -15.12 23.23 9.68
C ARG A 51 -14.03 22.41 9.03
N THR A 52 -12.77 22.65 9.39
CA THR A 52 -11.67 21.75 9.01
C THR A 52 -11.89 20.37 9.62
N ALA A 53 -11.61 19.31 8.86
CA ALA A 53 -11.84 17.94 9.33
C ALA A 53 -10.60 17.06 9.16
N LEU A 54 -10.32 16.25 10.19
CA LEU A 54 -9.36 15.16 10.15
C LEU A 54 -10.11 13.82 10.27
N VAL A 55 -9.92 12.94 9.30
CA VAL A 55 -10.45 11.57 9.32
C VAL A 55 -9.29 10.59 9.44
N VAL A 56 -9.30 9.77 10.49
CA VAL A 56 -8.23 8.81 10.80
C VAL A 56 -8.64 7.42 10.36
N ALA A 57 -7.87 6.81 9.46
CA ALA A 57 -8.00 5.41 9.06
C ALA A 57 -6.92 4.56 9.74
N GLY A 58 -7.08 3.23 9.77
CA GLY A 58 -6.09 2.34 10.40
C GLY A 58 -4.72 2.42 9.75
N ASP A 59 -4.64 2.22 8.43
CA ASP A 59 -3.39 2.19 7.67
C ASP A 59 -3.41 3.12 6.43
N ASP A 60 -2.24 3.29 5.80
CA ASP A 60 -2.06 4.13 4.60
C ASP A 60 -2.90 3.67 3.40
N ARG A 61 -3.20 2.38 3.30
CA ARG A 61 -4.04 1.85 2.22
C ARG A 61 -5.48 2.26 2.45
N ALA A 62 -6.00 2.05 3.66
CA ALA A 62 -7.34 2.47 4.05
C ALA A 62 -7.50 4.00 3.92
N ALA A 63 -6.51 4.78 4.35
CA ALA A 63 -6.50 6.24 4.19
C ALA A 63 -6.57 6.67 2.71
N ARG A 64 -5.72 6.09 1.84
CA ARG A 64 -5.72 6.38 0.40
C ARG A 64 -7.03 5.96 -0.27
N ASP A 65 -7.57 4.82 0.13
CA ASP A 65 -8.81 4.28 -0.41
C ASP A 65 -10.00 5.16 -0.04
N LEU A 66 -10.08 5.54 1.24
CA LEU A 66 -11.08 6.42 1.78
C LEU A 66 -11.01 7.83 1.17
N ALA A 67 -9.82 8.43 1.08
CA ALA A 67 -9.63 9.75 0.45
C ALA A 67 -10.11 9.77 -1.01
N ALA A 68 -9.84 8.71 -1.78
CA ALA A 68 -10.30 8.61 -3.16
C ALA A 68 -11.83 8.54 -3.27
N ASP A 69 -12.49 7.78 -2.38
CA ASP A 69 -13.95 7.68 -2.34
C ASP A 69 -14.59 9.00 -1.87
N LEU A 70 -14.08 9.63 -0.80
CA LEU A 70 -14.58 10.93 -0.29
C LEU A 70 -14.46 12.05 -1.33
N ARG A 71 -13.40 12.08 -2.15
CA ARG A 71 -13.28 13.04 -3.27
C ARG A 71 -14.45 12.97 -4.23
N GLN A 72 -14.98 11.77 -4.48
CA GLN A 72 -16.14 11.61 -5.35
C GLN A 72 -17.38 12.24 -4.74
N PHE A 73 -17.54 12.24 -3.41
CA PHE A 73 -18.75 12.76 -2.74
C PHE A 73 -18.64 14.21 -2.29
N LEU A 74 -17.46 14.72 -1.96
CA LEU A 74 -17.30 16.04 -1.34
C LEU A 74 -16.97 17.16 -2.33
N SER A 75 -16.48 16.82 -3.54
CA SER A 75 -16.12 17.83 -4.54
C SER A 75 -17.27 18.85 -4.77
N PRO A 76 -16.98 20.17 -4.79
CA PRO A 76 -15.65 20.80 -4.88
C PRO A 76 -14.86 20.90 -3.56
N ARG A 77 -15.40 20.51 -2.41
CA ARG A 77 -14.67 20.61 -1.13
C ARG A 77 -13.37 19.79 -1.20
N PRO A 78 -12.21 20.39 -0.87
CA PRO A 78 -10.92 19.74 -1.06
C PRO A 78 -10.69 18.61 -0.06
N VAL A 79 -10.22 17.47 -0.57
CA VAL A 79 -9.92 16.27 0.22
C VAL A 79 -8.46 15.87 0.01
N HIS A 80 -7.66 16.01 1.06
CA HIS A 80 -6.22 15.74 1.06
C HIS A 80 -5.91 14.41 1.76
N LEU A 81 -4.86 13.73 1.31
CA LEU A 81 -4.34 12.52 1.94
C LEU A 81 -3.07 12.89 2.69
N TYR A 82 -3.01 12.53 3.97
CA TYR A 82 -1.81 12.62 4.79
C TYR A 82 -1.28 11.20 5.06
N PRO A 83 -0.38 10.67 4.21
CA PRO A 83 0.19 9.33 4.39
C PRO A 83 1.34 9.35 5.41
N ALA A 84 1.77 8.15 5.83
CA ALA A 84 3.02 7.99 6.56
C ALA A 84 4.21 8.46 5.69
N ARG A 85 5.34 8.73 6.33
CA ARG A 85 6.56 9.24 5.68
C ARG A 85 7.14 8.25 4.66
N GLY A 86 6.76 6.98 4.74
CA GLY A 86 7.21 5.88 3.87
C GLY A 86 8.60 5.35 4.21
N VAL A 87 9.38 6.10 4.97
CA VAL A 87 10.66 5.72 5.57
C VAL A 87 10.76 6.33 6.98
N GLN A 88 11.31 5.57 7.92
CA GLN A 88 11.57 6.04 9.29
C GLN A 88 12.64 7.14 9.30
N TYR A 89 12.62 8.02 10.31
CA TYR A 89 13.60 9.11 10.45
C TYR A 89 15.05 8.58 10.55
N GLU A 90 15.27 7.41 11.15
CA GLU A 90 16.57 6.79 11.41
C GLU A 90 17.06 5.92 10.25
N SER A 91 16.21 5.68 9.25
CA SER A 91 16.62 4.93 8.07
C SER A 91 17.72 5.63 7.27
N HIS A 92 17.93 6.93 7.51
CA HIS A 92 18.80 7.84 6.74
C HIS A 92 18.45 7.88 5.25
N LEU A 93 17.30 7.34 4.86
CA LEU A 93 16.76 7.44 3.52
C LEU A 93 15.93 8.72 3.40
N ALA A 94 16.12 9.42 2.28
CA ALA A 94 15.24 10.52 1.93
C ALA A 94 13.82 9.97 1.70
N PRO A 95 12.78 10.59 2.29
CA PRO A 95 11.41 10.18 2.04
C PRO A 95 11.05 10.40 0.56
N PRO A 96 10.23 9.54 -0.05
CA PRO A 96 9.81 9.70 -1.43
C PRO A 96 9.15 11.08 -1.64
N PRO A 97 9.58 11.89 -2.63
CA PRO A 97 9.10 13.27 -2.79
C PRO A 97 7.58 13.40 -2.90
N HIS A 98 6.92 12.43 -3.55
CA HIS A 98 5.46 12.42 -3.67
C HIS A 98 4.72 12.25 -2.35
N LEU A 99 5.29 11.51 -1.38
CA LEU A 99 4.69 11.39 -0.04
C LEU A 99 4.91 12.68 0.75
N VAL A 100 6.10 13.28 0.64
CA VAL A 100 6.41 14.58 1.27
C VAL A 100 5.45 15.67 0.79
N GLY A 101 5.27 15.78 -0.54
CA GLY A 101 4.35 16.76 -1.10
C GLY A 101 2.90 16.54 -0.67
N LEU A 102 2.44 15.28 -0.57
CA LEU A 102 1.10 14.98 -0.04
C LEU A 102 0.94 15.40 1.42
N ARG A 103 1.97 15.12 2.25
CA ARG A 103 1.98 15.47 3.68
C ARG A 103 1.95 16.97 3.88
N ILE A 104 2.83 17.73 3.23
CA ILE A 104 2.88 19.19 3.36
C ILE A 104 1.60 19.83 2.83
N ALA A 105 1.11 19.40 1.66
CA ALA A 105 -0.14 19.92 1.12
C ALA A 105 -1.33 19.69 2.07
N ALA A 106 -1.37 18.55 2.75
CA ALA A 106 -2.41 18.28 3.76
C ALA A 106 -2.22 19.14 5.02
N LEU A 107 -1.00 19.33 5.51
CA LEU A 107 -0.73 20.20 6.67
C LEU A 107 -1.05 21.67 6.39
N ASP A 108 -0.63 22.19 5.24
CA ASP A 108 -0.94 23.56 4.82
C ASP A 108 -2.46 23.74 4.59
N ALA A 109 -3.16 22.70 4.12
CA ALA A 109 -4.61 22.72 4.02
C ALA A 109 -5.32 22.74 5.38
N LEU A 110 -4.74 22.15 6.44
CA LEU A 110 -5.28 22.22 7.81
C LEU A 110 -5.12 23.61 8.43
N LEU A 111 -4.02 24.28 8.12
CA LEU A 111 -3.63 25.57 8.71
C LEU A 111 -4.15 26.78 7.93
N ALA A 112 -4.62 26.59 6.70
CA ALA A 112 -5.16 27.67 5.90
C ALA A 112 -6.42 28.29 6.56
N GLU A 113 -6.39 29.60 6.78
CA GLU A 113 -7.51 30.34 7.36
C GLU A 113 -8.74 30.38 6.42
N GLU A 114 -9.92 30.55 7.03
CA GLU A 114 -11.24 30.57 6.39
C GLU A 114 -11.33 31.54 5.20
N GLY A 115 -12.10 31.16 4.17
CA GLY A 115 -12.31 31.99 2.97
C GLY A 115 -12.29 31.25 1.63
N ARG A 116 -12.20 29.91 1.64
CA ARG A 116 -12.33 29.10 0.42
C ARG A 116 -13.80 29.00 0.04
N ASP A 117 -14.17 29.53 -1.14
CA ASP A 117 -15.50 29.34 -1.75
C ASP A 117 -15.89 27.85 -1.86
N GLU A 118 -14.89 26.95 -1.87
CA GLU A 118 -15.04 25.50 -2.00
C GLU A 118 -15.28 24.76 -0.67
N GLY A 119 -15.15 25.44 0.49
CA GLY A 119 -15.28 24.87 1.84
C GLY A 119 -13.94 24.55 2.51
N ALA A 120 -13.98 24.29 3.82
CA ALA A 120 -12.80 23.95 4.63
C ALA A 120 -12.24 22.56 4.25
N ALA A 121 -10.94 22.37 4.43
CA ALA A 121 -10.27 21.15 4.00
C ALA A 121 -10.68 19.92 4.82
N VAL A 122 -10.73 18.78 4.14
CA VAL A 122 -10.85 17.46 4.78
C VAL A 122 -9.54 16.70 4.56
N VAL A 123 -8.85 16.37 5.63
CA VAL A 123 -7.61 15.59 5.61
C VAL A 123 -7.88 14.18 6.08
N ILE A 124 -7.44 13.19 5.30
CA ILE A 124 -7.54 11.78 5.66
C ILE A 124 -6.12 11.32 6.00
N ALA A 125 -5.90 10.95 7.26
CA ALA A 125 -4.63 10.43 7.74
C ALA A 125 -4.74 8.95 8.09
N SER A 126 -3.62 8.21 7.98
CA SER A 126 -3.51 6.92 8.65
C SER A 126 -3.14 7.12 10.13
N ALA A 127 -3.46 6.15 10.98
CA ALA A 127 -3.04 6.15 12.36
C ALA A 127 -1.51 6.21 12.48
N VAL A 128 -0.81 5.47 11.62
CA VAL A 128 0.65 5.45 11.52
C VAL A 128 1.20 6.85 11.22
N ALA A 129 0.60 7.58 10.27
CA ALA A 129 1.04 8.93 9.95
C ALA A 129 0.86 9.91 11.12
N LEU A 130 -0.15 9.71 11.98
CA LEU A 130 -0.34 10.52 13.18
C LEU A 130 0.65 10.19 14.31
N ALA A 131 1.23 8.99 14.30
CA ALA A 131 2.28 8.61 15.24
C ALA A 131 3.62 9.29 14.91
N GLU A 132 3.83 9.74 13.68
CA GLU A 132 5.00 10.53 13.28
C GLU A 132 4.80 12.00 13.69
N LYS A 133 5.72 12.54 14.50
CA LYS A 133 5.71 13.97 14.79
C LYS A 133 6.03 14.77 13.54
N VAL A 134 5.48 15.97 13.49
CA VAL A 134 5.61 16.90 12.37
C VAL A 134 6.44 18.11 12.79
N PRO A 135 7.29 18.63 11.90
CA PRO A 135 8.03 19.86 12.17
C PRO A 135 7.07 21.05 12.27
N ASP A 136 7.44 22.01 13.12
CA ASP A 136 6.79 23.31 13.22
C ASP A 136 6.54 23.93 11.83
N PRO A 137 5.40 24.59 11.60
CA PRO A 137 5.09 25.21 10.32
C PRO A 137 6.19 26.10 9.72
N GLU A 138 6.93 26.81 10.58
CA GLU A 138 8.02 27.72 10.18
C GLU A 138 9.27 27.00 9.65
N LEU A 139 9.46 25.71 9.98
CA LEU A 139 10.61 24.92 9.54
C LEU A 139 10.40 24.31 8.15
N ARG A 140 9.17 24.34 7.64
CA ARG A 140 8.76 23.65 6.42
C ARG A 140 8.90 24.60 5.23
N PRO A 141 9.35 24.11 4.07
CA PRO A 141 9.16 24.85 2.84
C PRO A 141 7.65 24.95 2.52
N HIS A 142 7.28 26.01 1.80
CA HIS A 142 5.90 26.21 1.33
C HIS A 142 5.82 26.04 -0.18
N GLY A 143 4.76 25.36 -0.62
CA GLY A 143 4.46 25.23 -2.03
C GLY A 143 4.03 26.55 -2.66
N PHE A 144 3.98 26.57 -3.99
CA PHE A 144 3.47 27.71 -4.75
C PHE A 144 2.76 27.23 -6.02
N ARG A 145 2.02 28.12 -6.67
CA ARG A 145 1.28 27.81 -7.90
C ARG A 145 1.87 28.58 -9.07
N ILE A 146 1.96 27.92 -10.23
CA ILE A 146 2.28 28.54 -11.51
C ILE A 146 0.99 28.57 -12.33
N GLU A 147 0.61 29.72 -12.83
CA GLU A 147 -0.62 29.93 -13.60
C GLU A 147 -0.28 30.55 -14.96
N LYS A 148 -1.02 30.15 -16.00
CA LYS A 148 -0.95 30.75 -17.33
C LYS A 148 -1.34 32.24 -17.26
N GLY A 149 -0.55 33.10 -17.88
CA GLY A 149 -0.66 34.56 -17.80
C GLY A 149 -0.11 35.16 -16.49
N GLY A 150 0.40 34.34 -15.57
CA GLY A 150 1.09 34.81 -14.37
C GLY A 150 2.51 35.32 -14.67
N LEU A 151 3.08 36.10 -13.74
CA LEU A 151 4.48 36.54 -13.81
C LEU A 151 5.38 35.55 -13.08
N LEU A 152 6.49 35.17 -13.72
CA LEU A 152 7.46 34.21 -13.19
C LEU A 152 8.88 34.63 -13.58
N ASP A 153 9.70 34.94 -12.58
CA ASP A 153 11.15 35.10 -12.75
C ASP A 153 11.84 33.73 -12.60
N LEU A 154 12.60 33.30 -13.62
CA LEU A 154 13.19 31.96 -13.64
C LEU A 154 14.24 31.75 -12.54
N GLU A 155 15.01 32.77 -12.19
CA GLU A 155 16.09 32.63 -11.22
C GLU A 155 15.55 32.64 -9.79
N GLU A 156 14.58 33.52 -9.50
CA GLU A 156 13.83 33.50 -8.24
C GLU A 156 13.08 32.17 -8.06
N THR A 157 12.43 31.68 -9.12
CA THR A 157 11.67 30.43 -9.09
C THR A 157 12.58 29.21 -8.91
N ALA A 158 13.76 29.20 -9.54
CA ALA A 158 14.76 28.16 -9.31
C ALA A 158 15.22 28.14 -7.85
N GLY A 159 15.44 29.31 -7.24
CA GLY A 159 15.75 29.42 -5.81
C GLY A 159 14.64 28.83 -4.93
N LYS A 160 13.38 29.14 -5.23
CA LYS A 160 12.20 28.57 -4.52
C LYS A 160 12.10 27.05 -4.69
N LEU A 161 12.34 26.52 -5.88
CA LEU A 161 12.33 25.09 -6.15
C LEU A 161 13.41 24.36 -5.33
N VAL A 162 14.64 24.87 -5.31
CA VAL A 162 15.73 24.31 -4.48
C VAL A 162 15.38 24.38 -2.98
N ALA A 163 14.82 25.50 -2.53
CA ALA A 163 14.34 25.65 -1.16
C ALA A 163 13.28 24.60 -0.81
N CYS A 164 12.38 24.30 -1.76
CA CYS A 164 11.37 23.25 -1.65
C CYS A 164 11.91 21.81 -1.74
N GLY A 165 13.21 21.62 -1.96
CA GLY A 165 13.81 20.28 -2.08
C GLY A 165 13.83 19.71 -3.49
N TYR A 166 13.63 20.53 -4.52
CA TYR A 166 13.76 20.09 -5.90
C TYR A 166 15.22 20.11 -6.35
N GLU A 167 15.60 19.07 -7.09
CA GLU A 167 16.91 18.92 -7.69
C GLU A 167 16.94 19.62 -9.07
N ARG A 168 17.98 20.44 -9.29
CA ARG A 168 18.23 21.00 -10.61
C ARG A 168 18.95 19.97 -11.49
N ALA A 169 18.32 19.59 -12.59
CA ALA A 169 18.87 18.65 -13.56
C ALA A 169 19.05 19.32 -14.94
N ASP A 170 19.87 18.70 -15.79
CA ASP A 170 19.96 19.08 -17.22
C ASP A 170 18.64 18.78 -17.96
N GLN A 171 17.94 17.75 -17.50
CA GLN A 171 16.70 17.22 -18.06
C GLN A 171 15.85 16.64 -16.93
N VAL A 172 14.55 16.92 -16.96
CA VAL A 172 13.60 16.36 -16.01
C VAL A 172 13.25 14.93 -16.41
N GLU A 173 13.53 13.99 -15.52
CA GLU A 173 13.22 12.57 -15.68
C GLU A 173 12.28 12.08 -14.56
N ASP A 174 12.55 12.50 -13.33
CA ASP A 174 11.86 12.07 -12.11
C ASP A 174 11.16 13.21 -11.36
N ARG A 175 10.29 12.84 -10.42
CA ARG A 175 9.59 13.79 -9.52
C ARG A 175 10.60 14.58 -8.70
N ALA A 176 10.22 15.80 -8.36
CA ALA A 176 11.08 16.74 -7.64
C ALA A 176 12.35 17.15 -8.40
N GLN A 177 12.33 17.06 -9.74
CA GLN A 177 13.37 17.63 -10.58
C GLN A 177 12.86 18.84 -11.35
N PHE A 178 13.76 19.76 -11.67
CA PHE A 178 13.49 20.85 -12.60
C PHE A 178 14.70 21.15 -13.49
N ALA A 179 14.45 21.69 -14.68
CA ALA A 179 15.46 22.11 -15.63
C ALA A 179 15.11 23.48 -16.22
N LEU A 180 16.14 24.30 -16.46
CA LEU A 180 16.02 25.62 -17.09
C LEU A 180 16.69 25.60 -18.46
N ARG A 181 15.96 26.01 -19.51
CA ARG A 181 16.46 26.03 -20.89
C ARG A 181 16.00 27.29 -21.60
N GLY A 182 16.80 28.35 -21.50
CA GLY A 182 16.43 29.65 -22.04
C GLY A 182 15.23 30.23 -21.28
N ASP A 183 14.13 30.41 -21.99
CA ASP A 183 12.81 30.88 -21.55
C ASP A 183 11.86 29.75 -21.14
N ILE A 184 12.39 28.55 -20.88
CA ILE A 184 11.61 27.38 -20.50
C ILE A 184 12.01 26.87 -19.12
N LEU A 185 11.02 26.64 -18.26
CA LEU A 185 11.11 25.86 -17.03
C LEU A 185 10.39 24.52 -17.22
N ASP A 186 11.14 23.43 -17.23
CA ASP A 186 10.58 22.09 -17.07
C ASP A 186 10.62 21.72 -15.59
N VAL A 187 9.52 21.22 -15.03
CA VAL A 187 9.44 20.78 -13.63
C VAL A 187 8.57 19.54 -13.52
N TYR A 188 8.96 18.58 -12.68
CA TYR A 188 8.10 17.47 -12.31
C TYR A 188 7.64 17.65 -10.86
N PRO A 189 6.41 18.17 -10.63
CA PRO A 189 5.93 18.44 -9.28
C PRO A 189 5.83 17.16 -8.44
N ALA A 190 6.05 17.30 -7.14
CA ALA A 190 6.05 16.19 -6.19
C ALA A 190 4.75 15.37 -6.24
N THR A 191 3.59 16.03 -6.31
CA THR A 191 2.25 15.41 -6.20
C THR A 191 1.53 15.21 -7.53
N GLU A 192 1.96 15.88 -8.61
CA GLU A 192 1.30 15.81 -9.92
C GLU A 192 1.62 14.52 -10.66
N GLU A 193 0.69 13.95 -11.43
CA GLU A 193 0.95 12.69 -12.16
C GLU A 193 1.97 12.83 -13.28
N ARG A 194 2.18 14.05 -13.80
CA ARG A 194 2.97 14.33 -15.00
C ARG A 194 3.84 15.58 -14.82
N ALA A 195 4.97 15.61 -15.51
CA ALA A 195 5.84 16.78 -15.56
C ALA A 195 5.23 17.89 -16.43
N VAL A 196 5.53 19.14 -16.09
CA VAL A 196 4.99 20.35 -16.73
C VAL A 196 6.12 21.19 -17.30
N ARG A 197 5.92 21.62 -18.54
CA ARG A 197 6.74 22.60 -19.24
C ARG A 197 6.04 23.96 -19.15
N CYS A 198 6.77 24.95 -18.66
CA CYS A 198 6.39 26.34 -18.59
C CYS A 198 7.21 27.13 -19.60
N GLU A 199 6.55 27.59 -20.66
CA GLU A 199 7.15 28.45 -21.70
C GLU A 199 6.82 29.91 -21.36
N LEU A 200 7.85 30.75 -21.24
CA LEU A 200 7.72 32.16 -20.89
C LEU A 200 7.91 33.07 -22.12
N PHE A 201 7.25 34.22 -22.07
CA PHE A 201 7.58 35.37 -22.90
C PHE A 201 8.02 36.52 -21.99
N ASP A 202 9.32 36.83 -21.98
CA ASP A 202 9.95 37.71 -20.99
C ASP A 202 9.79 37.16 -19.56
N VAL A 203 8.82 37.67 -18.79
CA VAL A 203 8.48 37.20 -17.44
C VAL A 203 7.06 36.65 -17.34
N GLU A 204 6.30 36.62 -18.43
CA GLU A 204 4.91 36.14 -18.44
C GLU A 204 4.86 34.66 -18.85
N VAL A 205 4.09 33.84 -18.12
CA VAL A 205 3.84 32.44 -18.46
C VAL A 205 2.89 32.36 -19.66
N GLU A 206 3.42 32.22 -20.87
CA GLU A 206 2.63 32.15 -22.10
C GLU A 206 1.89 30.80 -22.21
N ARG A 207 2.58 29.70 -21.83
CA ARG A 207 2.03 28.36 -21.97
C ARG A 207 2.50 27.43 -20.84
N LEU A 208 1.55 26.68 -20.29
CA LEU A 208 1.80 25.51 -19.44
C LEU A 208 1.33 24.25 -20.16
N THR A 209 2.18 23.23 -20.23
CA THR A 209 1.86 21.99 -20.95
C THR A 209 2.42 20.79 -20.22
N PHE A 210 1.61 19.77 -19.99
CA PHE A 210 2.14 18.48 -19.54
C PHE A 210 3.08 17.92 -20.62
N PHE A 211 4.17 17.28 -20.25
CA PHE A 211 5.07 16.64 -21.22
C PHE A 211 5.50 15.25 -20.74
N SER A 212 5.92 14.42 -21.69
CA SER A 212 6.51 13.11 -21.40
C SER A 212 7.95 13.29 -20.93
N THR A 213 8.29 12.83 -19.72
CA THR A 213 9.69 12.78 -19.26
C THR A 213 10.54 11.78 -20.07
N PHE A 214 9.92 10.89 -20.85
CA PHE A 214 10.64 9.91 -21.66
C PHE A 214 11.11 10.48 -23.00
N THR A 215 10.25 11.21 -23.71
CA THR A 215 10.59 11.76 -25.04
C THR A 215 10.66 13.26 -25.11
N GLN A 216 10.31 13.91 -24.00
CA GLN A 216 10.47 15.34 -23.80
C GLN A 216 9.55 16.16 -24.72
N ARG A 217 8.50 15.49 -25.21
CA ARG A 217 7.45 16.05 -26.07
C ARG A 217 6.24 16.48 -25.24
N SER A 218 5.72 17.64 -25.60
CA SER A 218 4.48 18.20 -25.07
C SER A 218 3.27 17.29 -25.33
N LEU A 219 2.35 17.27 -24.37
CA LEU A 219 1.08 16.54 -24.35
C LEU A 219 -0.08 17.54 -24.43
N GLU A 220 -0.89 17.66 -23.38
CA GLU A 220 -2.03 18.58 -23.28
C GLU A 220 -1.68 19.84 -22.46
N GLU A 221 -2.25 20.98 -22.84
CA GLU A 221 -2.13 22.24 -22.09
C GLU A 221 -2.93 22.21 -20.78
N VAL A 222 -2.44 22.96 -19.80
CA VAL A 222 -3.11 23.19 -18.52
C VAL A 222 -3.13 24.67 -18.17
N GLU A 223 -4.08 25.09 -17.34
CA GLU A 223 -4.20 26.50 -16.93
C GLU A 223 -3.33 26.83 -15.70
N SER A 224 -3.09 25.85 -14.84
CA SER A 224 -2.28 26.04 -13.63
C SER A 224 -1.69 24.73 -13.15
N VAL A 225 -0.56 24.79 -12.43
CA VAL A 225 0.04 23.66 -11.73
C VAL A 225 0.46 24.07 -10.31
N ALA A 226 0.19 23.20 -9.33
CA ALA A 226 0.68 23.36 -7.96
C ALA A 226 2.06 22.69 -7.82
N ILE A 227 3.00 23.42 -7.23
CA ILE A 227 4.34 22.95 -6.88
C ILE A 227 4.38 22.74 -5.38
N GLU A 228 4.05 21.53 -4.95
CA GLU A 228 4.18 21.14 -3.55
C GLU A 228 5.63 20.82 -3.21
N PRO A 229 6.10 21.07 -1.97
CA PRO A 229 7.48 20.81 -1.63
C PRO A 229 7.82 19.31 -1.66
N ALA A 230 9.09 19.03 -1.94
CA ALA A 230 9.68 17.70 -2.00
C ALA A 230 10.52 17.35 -0.76
N ALA A 231 10.71 18.30 0.16
CA ALA A 231 11.38 18.12 1.45
C ALA A 231 10.51 18.62 2.61
N GLU A 232 10.57 17.93 3.76
CA GLU A 232 9.80 18.30 4.97
C GLU A 232 10.45 19.45 5.76
N LEU A 233 11.71 19.75 5.49
CA LEU A 233 12.50 20.76 6.18
C LEU A 233 13.23 21.67 5.20
N GLY A 234 13.53 22.88 5.68
CA GLY A 234 14.35 23.85 4.97
C GLY A 234 15.76 23.33 4.60
N PRO A 235 16.45 24.00 3.66
CA PRO A 235 17.76 23.56 3.15
C PRO A 235 18.83 23.33 4.23
N GLU A 236 18.87 24.18 5.25
CA GLU A 236 19.87 24.11 6.33
C GLU A 236 19.89 22.77 7.07
N TYR A 237 18.72 22.19 7.37
CA TYR A 237 18.63 20.89 8.04
C TYR A 237 18.82 19.71 7.08
N ARG A 238 18.49 19.92 5.80
CA ARG A 238 18.69 18.92 4.75
C ARG A 238 20.17 18.68 4.47
N GLU A 239 20.94 19.76 4.34
CA GLU A 239 22.39 19.69 4.13
C GLU A 239 23.08 18.95 5.28
N LEU A 240 22.67 19.20 6.53
CA LEU A 240 23.19 18.47 7.70
C LEU A 240 22.87 16.96 7.63
N ALA A 241 21.64 16.60 7.26
CA ALA A 241 21.23 15.21 7.13
C ALA A 241 21.95 14.48 5.99
N GLU A 242 22.18 15.16 4.86
CA GLU A 242 22.94 14.63 3.72
C GLU A 242 24.40 14.39 4.10
N MET A 243 25.06 15.36 4.75
CA MET A 243 26.43 15.20 5.25
C MET A 243 26.57 14.03 6.22
N ALA A 244 25.59 13.83 7.11
CA ALA A 244 25.60 12.72 8.05
C ALA A 244 25.39 11.36 7.37
N ALA A 245 24.56 11.29 6.31
CA ALA A 245 24.32 10.07 5.56
C ALA A 245 25.58 9.56 4.83
N GLU A 246 26.50 10.46 4.47
CA GLU A 246 27.78 10.13 3.84
C GLU A 246 28.86 9.61 4.82
N SER A 247 28.66 9.78 6.14
CA SER A 247 29.58 9.31 7.18
C SER A 247 29.57 7.78 7.35
N GLU A 248 30.70 7.23 7.80
CA GLU A 248 30.83 5.82 8.19
C GLU A 248 29.86 5.48 9.34
N ALA A 249 29.35 4.24 9.36
CA ALA A 249 28.29 3.84 10.28
C ALA A 249 28.66 3.96 11.77
N GLU A 250 29.95 3.86 12.12
CA GLU A 250 30.44 3.98 13.51
C GLU A 250 30.53 5.44 13.99
N ASP A 251 30.64 6.41 13.07
CA ASP A 251 30.82 7.84 13.34
C ASP A 251 29.59 8.68 12.94
N ARG A 252 28.49 8.02 12.54
CA ARG A 252 27.29 8.69 12.07
C ARG A 252 26.54 9.33 13.26
N PRO A 253 26.30 10.65 13.25
CA PRO A 253 25.54 11.31 14.32
C PRO A 253 24.09 10.84 14.32
N ASP A 254 23.47 10.84 15.51
CA ASP A 254 22.06 10.54 15.66
C ASP A 254 21.21 11.57 14.89
N ILE A 255 20.14 11.11 14.25
CA ILE A 255 19.20 12.00 13.56
C ILE A 255 18.61 13.05 14.50
N ALA A 256 18.44 12.72 15.79
CA ALA A 256 17.96 13.65 16.81
C ALA A 256 18.96 14.79 17.11
N GLU A 257 20.26 14.61 16.83
CA GLU A 257 21.27 15.66 16.95
C GLU A 257 21.33 16.58 15.72
N LEU A 258 20.84 16.09 14.57
CA LEU A 258 20.86 16.81 13.29
C LEU A 258 19.60 17.65 13.06
N LEU A 259 18.48 17.19 13.60
CA LEU A 259 17.18 17.82 13.44
C LEU A 259 16.83 18.66 14.69
N PRO A 260 16.06 19.76 14.52
CA PRO A 260 15.58 20.56 15.65
C PRO A 260 14.38 19.85 16.31
N VAL A 261 14.60 18.68 16.88
CA VAL A 261 13.53 17.77 17.36
C VAL A 261 12.66 18.37 18.47
N GLU A 262 13.14 19.39 19.17
CA GLU A 262 12.36 20.18 20.12
C GLU A 262 11.24 21.01 19.47
N ARG A 263 11.32 21.22 18.15
CA ARG A 263 10.33 21.90 17.31
C ARG A 263 9.48 20.92 16.49
N PHE A 264 9.43 19.65 16.92
CA PHE A 264 8.57 18.63 16.33
C PHE A 264 7.41 18.36 17.29
N GLY A 265 6.18 18.49 16.78
CA GLY A 265 4.95 18.38 17.55
C GLY A 265 4.04 17.24 17.07
N GLU A 266 3.01 16.95 17.86
CA GLU A 266 1.94 16.03 17.44
C GLU A 266 1.07 16.73 16.38
N LEU A 267 0.68 16.04 15.30
CA LEU A 267 -0.17 16.64 14.25
C LEU A 267 -1.51 17.14 14.81
N LEU A 268 -2.08 16.42 15.79
CA LEU A 268 -3.36 16.77 16.42
C LEU A 268 -3.32 18.13 17.14
N ASP A 269 -2.14 18.58 17.57
CA ASP A 269 -1.96 19.88 18.21
C ASP A 269 -1.98 21.05 17.20
N LEU A 270 -1.73 20.77 15.92
CA LEU A 270 -1.83 21.75 14.84
C LEU A 270 -3.28 22.01 14.40
N LEU A 271 -4.23 21.15 14.78
CA LEU A 271 -5.62 21.28 14.37
C LEU A 271 -6.31 22.42 15.13
N PRO A 272 -7.15 23.24 14.44
CA PRO A 272 -8.05 24.19 15.09
C PRO A 272 -8.86 23.53 16.23
N ALA A 273 -9.16 24.30 17.27
CA ALA A 273 -9.89 23.80 18.44
C ALA A 273 -11.30 23.29 18.08
N ASP A 274 -11.90 23.86 17.05
CA ASP A 274 -13.20 23.48 16.50
C ASP A 274 -13.09 22.53 15.29
N ALA A 275 -11.91 21.97 14.99
CA ALA A 275 -11.80 20.98 13.92
C ALA A 275 -12.56 19.69 14.26
N THR A 276 -13.21 19.10 13.26
CA THR A 276 -13.92 17.82 13.41
C THR A 276 -12.93 16.67 13.26
N VAL A 277 -12.72 15.89 14.32
CA VAL A 277 -11.82 14.71 14.29
C VAL A 277 -12.66 13.44 14.33
N THR A 278 -12.50 12.57 13.33
CA THR A 278 -13.27 11.33 13.20
C THR A 278 -12.34 10.12 13.02
N VAL A 279 -12.54 9.08 13.82
CA VAL A 279 -11.90 7.77 13.60
C VAL A 279 -12.82 6.92 12.73
N ALA A 280 -12.34 6.52 11.54
CA ALA A 280 -13.14 5.83 10.53
C ALA A 280 -13.37 4.34 10.84
N ALA A 281 -12.45 3.70 11.57
CA ALA A 281 -12.52 2.32 12.01
C ALA A 281 -11.77 2.17 13.34
N GLU A 282 -12.48 2.31 14.46
CA GLU A 282 -11.93 2.28 15.82
C GLU A 282 -11.14 0.97 16.08
N GLU A 283 -11.64 -0.16 15.60
CA GLU A 283 -11.02 -1.47 15.77
C GLU A 283 -9.67 -1.66 15.07
N GLU A 284 -9.36 -0.82 14.07
CA GLU A 284 -8.11 -0.89 13.29
C GLU A 284 -7.01 -0.02 13.89
N LEU A 285 -7.36 0.92 14.78
CA LEU A 285 -6.44 1.93 15.31
C LEU A 285 -5.33 1.31 16.18
N ALA A 286 -5.73 0.64 17.26
CA ALA A 286 -4.79 0.14 18.25
C ALA A 286 -3.82 -0.93 17.69
N PRO A 287 -4.26 -1.89 16.85
CA PRO A 287 -3.33 -2.80 16.18
C PRO A 287 -2.31 -2.08 15.30
N ALA A 288 -2.75 -1.15 14.45
CA ALA A 288 -1.86 -0.43 13.53
C ALA A 288 -0.81 0.40 14.27
N LEU A 289 -1.20 1.05 15.38
CA LEU A 289 -0.28 1.83 16.20
C LEU A 289 0.75 0.96 16.94
N ARG A 290 0.32 -0.18 17.49
CA ARG A 290 1.24 -1.11 18.18
C ARG A 290 2.27 -1.70 17.21
N ASP A 291 1.81 -2.22 16.07
CA ASP A 291 2.70 -2.82 15.08
C ASP A 291 3.76 -1.81 14.61
N TYR A 292 3.35 -0.56 14.36
CA TYR A 292 4.27 0.49 13.97
C TYR A 292 5.23 0.91 15.10
N TRP A 293 4.74 1.00 16.34
CA TRP A 293 5.57 1.36 17.49
C TRP A 293 6.63 0.29 17.79
N ASP A 294 6.28 -0.99 17.65
CA ASP A 294 7.23 -2.10 17.77
C ASP A 294 8.34 -2.00 16.71
N ASP A 295 8.00 -1.63 15.47
CA ASP A 295 8.99 -1.39 14.40
C ASP A 295 9.91 -0.18 14.69
N VAL A 296 9.35 0.91 15.23
CA VAL A 296 10.11 2.12 15.60
C VAL A 296 11.05 1.84 16.77
N THR A 297 10.57 1.22 17.84
CA THR A 297 11.36 0.91 19.04
C THR A 297 12.38 -0.21 18.85
N THR A 298 12.22 -1.03 17.80
CA THR A 298 13.27 -1.97 17.37
C THR A 298 14.46 -1.23 16.74
N SER A 299 14.21 -0.07 16.12
CA SER A 299 15.20 0.71 15.38
C SER A 299 15.84 1.84 16.21
N PHE A 300 15.10 2.41 17.18
CA PHE A 300 15.59 3.39 18.17
C PHE A 300 16.00 2.77 19.50
N HIS A 301 16.80 3.51 20.28
CA HIS A 301 16.75 3.37 21.73
C HIS A 301 15.46 4.04 22.24
N ASP A 302 14.69 3.38 23.10
CA ASP A 302 13.32 3.75 23.53
C ASP A 302 13.13 5.24 23.92
N ALA A 303 14.16 5.86 24.51
CA ALA A 303 14.14 7.27 24.89
C ALA A 303 14.13 8.24 23.69
N ASP A 304 14.78 7.87 22.59
CA ASP A 304 15.01 8.74 21.43
C ASP A 304 13.82 8.72 20.45
N ALA A 305 13.08 7.60 20.40
CA ALA A 305 11.85 7.48 19.62
C ALA A 305 10.82 8.56 19.99
N HIS A 306 10.73 8.92 21.27
CA HIS A 306 9.78 9.94 21.74
C HIS A 306 10.05 11.36 21.21
N HIS A 307 11.25 11.65 20.68
CA HIS A 307 11.54 12.95 20.08
C HIS A 307 10.84 13.13 18.73
N LEU A 308 10.72 12.06 17.95
CA LEU A 308 10.22 12.09 16.57
C LEU A 308 8.89 11.35 16.39
N TYR A 309 8.44 10.61 17.40
CA TYR A 309 7.22 9.81 17.36
C TYR A 309 6.37 10.00 18.62
N VAL A 310 5.07 9.71 18.48
CA VAL A 310 4.07 9.72 19.54
C VAL A 310 3.77 8.28 19.92
N SER A 311 3.77 7.97 21.22
CA SER A 311 3.49 6.61 21.67
C SER A 311 2.02 6.23 21.40
N PRO A 312 1.71 4.94 21.18
CA PRO A 312 0.34 4.47 20.99
C PRO A 312 -0.60 4.93 22.10
N GLU A 313 -0.18 4.85 23.37
CA GLU A 313 -1.01 5.23 24.53
C GLU A 313 -1.33 6.72 24.51
N ARG A 314 -0.34 7.56 24.20
CA ARG A 314 -0.50 9.01 24.11
C ARG A 314 -1.43 9.40 22.96
N LEU A 315 -1.25 8.77 21.80
CA LEU A 315 -2.07 9.06 20.63
C LEU A 315 -3.51 8.57 20.79
N GLU A 316 -3.71 7.37 21.34
CA GLU A 316 -5.04 6.85 21.68
C GLU A 316 -5.76 7.73 22.70
N GLN A 317 -5.05 8.19 23.73
CA GLN A 317 -5.60 9.15 24.70
C GLN A 317 -6.03 10.45 24.00
N THR A 318 -5.15 11.04 23.20
CA THR A 318 -5.41 12.32 22.53
C THR A 318 -6.57 12.20 21.53
N LEU A 319 -6.65 11.09 20.79
CA LEU A 319 -7.80 10.79 19.93
C LEU A 319 -9.08 10.57 20.75
N GLY A 320 -9.01 9.91 21.90
CA GLY A 320 -10.16 9.75 22.80
C GLY A 320 -10.70 11.08 23.35
N GLU A 321 -9.84 12.08 23.51
CA GLU A 321 -10.20 13.42 23.97
C GLU A 321 -10.67 14.34 22.83
N ARG A 322 -10.06 14.23 21.64
CA ARG A 322 -10.32 15.13 20.49
C ARG A 322 -11.35 14.62 19.49
N ALA A 323 -11.53 13.30 19.38
CA ALA A 323 -12.45 12.73 18.39
C ALA A 323 -13.90 13.03 18.77
N THR A 324 -14.63 13.69 17.87
CA THR A 324 -16.07 13.91 18.00
C THR A 324 -16.85 12.67 17.57
N LEU A 325 -16.24 11.79 16.76
CA LEU A 325 -16.88 10.60 16.22
C LEU A 325 -15.91 9.43 16.08
N LEU A 326 -16.32 8.26 16.58
CA LEU A 326 -15.63 7.00 16.39
C LEU A 326 -16.58 6.01 15.71
N LEU A 327 -16.21 5.60 14.50
CA LEU A 327 -16.95 4.64 13.71
C LEU A 327 -16.35 3.25 13.87
N SER A 328 -17.21 2.24 14.00
CA SER A 328 -16.78 0.85 14.05
C SER A 328 -17.62 -0.02 13.11
N SER A 329 -17.01 -1.03 12.51
CA SER A 329 -17.73 -2.10 11.79
C SER A 329 -18.00 -3.32 12.66
N ILE A 330 -17.65 -3.28 13.95
CA ILE A 330 -18.00 -4.30 14.94
C ILE A 330 -19.26 -3.84 15.68
N SER A 331 -20.33 -4.63 15.58
CA SER A 331 -21.60 -4.33 16.26
C SER A 331 -21.46 -4.58 17.76
N GLY A 332 -21.82 -3.60 18.58
CA GLY A 332 -21.77 -3.63 20.04
C GLY A 332 -22.91 -2.82 20.65
N ASP A 333 -22.59 -2.01 21.65
CA ASP A 333 -23.50 -1.16 22.42
C ASP A 333 -23.62 0.27 21.86
N GLN A 334 -23.18 0.51 20.62
CA GLN A 334 -23.18 1.85 20.04
C GLN A 334 -24.61 2.42 19.95
N PRO A 335 -24.84 3.69 20.37
CA PRO A 335 -26.17 4.32 20.35
C PRO A 335 -26.71 4.55 18.92
N HIS A 336 -25.82 4.65 17.94
CA HIS A 336 -26.16 4.85 16.54
C HIS A 336 -25.69 3.67 15.68
N ALA A 337 -26.53 3.20 14.76
CA ALA A 337 -26.20 2.07 13.89
C ALA A 337 -26.71 2.26 12.47
N PHE A 338 -25.80 2.24 11.50
CA PHE A 338 -26.08 2.40 10.07
C PHE A 338 -25.67 1.12 9.34
N ARG A 339 -26.67 0.40 8.82
CA ARG A 339 -26.48 -0.93 8.22
C ARG A 339 -26.65 -0.86 6.71
N ALA A 340 -25.67 -1.43 6.00
CA ALA A 340 -25.75 -1.64 4.57
C ALA A 340 -25.14 -2.98 4.18
N GLN A 341 -25.54 -3.47 3.01
CA GLN A 341 -24.91 -4.62 2.37
C GLN A 341 -23.91 -4.13 1.33
N ALA A 342 -22.83 -4.88 1.10
CA ALA A 342 -21.96 -4.62 -0.05
C ALA A 342 -22.74 -4.81 -1.35
N ALA A 343 -22.55 -3.91 -2.31
CA ALA A 343 -23.23 -3.98 -3.60
C ALA A 343 -22.50 -4.88 -4.59
N ASP A 344 -22.57 -6.18 -4.36
CA ASP A 344 -22.00 -7.19 -5.23
C ASP A 344 -23.07 -7.90 -6.05
N THR A 345 -22.87 -7.96 -7.36
CA THR A 345 -23.72 -8.73 -8.28
C THR A 345 -22.93 -9.89 -8.89
N ALA A 346 -23.63 -10.98 -9.25
CA ALA A 346 -23.03 -12.10 -9.96
C ALA A 346 -23.00 -11.90 -11.49
N ALA A 347 -23.51 -10.77 -11.98
CA ALA A 347 -23.71 -10.51 -13.38
C ALA A 347 -22.38 -10.32 -14.13
N ARG A 348 -22.25 -10.97 -15.29
CA ARG A 348 -21.04 -10.90 -16.15
C ARG A 348 -21.14 -9.85 -17.26
N ASN A 349 -22.34 -9.38 -17.53
CA ASN A 349 -22.66 -8.42 -18.58
C ASN A 349 -23.94 -7.65 -18.22
N LEU A 350 -24.20 -6.57 -18.94
CA LEU A 350 -25.31 -5.66 -18.62
C LEU A 350 -26.69 -6.34 -18.71
N ARG A 351 -26.91 -7.20 -19.71
CA ARG A 351 -28.16 -7.97 -19.85
C ARG A 351 -28.44 -8.88 -18.64
N ALA A 352 -27.39 -9.44 -18.04
CA ALA A 352 -27.50 -10.26 -16.83
C ALA A 352 -27.68 -9.43 -15.56
N ALA A 353 -27.15 -8.19 -15.53
CA ALA A 353 -27.28 -7.28 -14.40
C ALA A 353 -28.64 -6.58 -14.36
N GLU A 354 -29.25 -6.38 -15.52
CA GLU A 354 -30.48 -5.62 -15.67
C GLU A 354 -31.69 -6.13 -14.84
N PRO A 355 -31.96 -7.45 -14.74
CA PRO A 355 -33.01 -7.95 -13.84
C PRO A 355 -32.75 -7.64 -12.36
N GLU A 356 -31.49 -7.54 -11.94
CA GLU A 356 -31.14 -7.16 -10.57
C GLU A 356 -31.41 -5.67 -10.34
N LEU A 357 -31.06 -4.80 -11.30
CA LEU A 357 -31.40 -3.37 -11.26
C LEU A 357 -32.93 -3.18 -11.22
N GLU A 358 -33.67 -3.90 -12.06
CA GLU A 358 -35.14 -3.89 -12.07
C GLU A 358 -35.72 -4.32 -10.72
N LYS A 359 -35.15 -5.35 -10.09
CA LYS A 359 -35.55 -5.82 -8.76
C LYS A 359 -35.33 -4.75 -7.69
N LEU A 360 -34.20 -4.02 -7.74
CA LEU A 360 -33.92 -2.94 -6.80
C LEU A 360 -34.93 -1.80 -6.91
N VAL A 361 -35.22 -1.35 -8.13
CA VAL A 361 -36.24 -0.31 -8.38
C VAL A 361 -37.62 -0.76 -7.88
N ARG A 362 -38.03 -2.00 -8.20
CA ARG A 362 -39.30 -2.57 -7.69
C ARG A 362 -39.35 -2.69 -6.16
N SER A 363 -38.20 -2.82 -5.50
CA SER A 363 -38.08 -2.86 -4.04
C SER A 363 -38.03 -1.46 -3.40
N GLY A 364 -38.22 -0.41 -4.21
CA GLY A 364 -38.27 0.98 -3.81
C GLY A 364 -36.90 1.65 -3.69
N TYR A 365 -35.83 1.07 -4.23
CA TYR A 365 -34.51 1.67 -4.17
C TYR A 365 -34.31 2.75 -5.24
N ARG A 366 -33.65 3.82 -4.84
CA ARG A 366 -32.93 4.73 -5.73
C ARG A 366 -31.58 4.10 -6.03
N THR A 367 -31.38 3.68 -7.28
CA THR A 367 -30.19 2.93 -7.69
C THR A 367 -29.28 3.79 -8.55
N VAL A 368 -28.05 3.98 -8.10
CA VAL A 368 -27.01 4.71 -8.82
C VAL A 368 -25.93 3.74 -9.27
N VAL A 369 -25.59 3.76 -10.56
CA VAL A 369 -24.43 3.04 -11.09
C VAL A 369 -23.34 4.05 -11.43
N ALA A 370 -22.22 3.98 -10.71
CA ALA A 370 -21.04 4.79 -10.99
C ALA A 370 -20.23 4.14 -12.12
N TRP A 371 -19.78 4.94 -13.08
CA TRP A 371 -18.95 4.52 -14.20
C TRP A 371 -17.71 5.42 -14.26
N ALA A 372 -16.53 4.82 -14.41
CA ALA A 372 -15.29 5.59 -14.54
C ALA A 372 -15.32 6.58 -15.73
N ARG A 373 -16.06 6.26 -16.81
CA ARG A 373 -16.15 7.11 -18.01
C ARG A 373 -17.59 7.31 -18.46
N ARG A 374 -17.94 8.57 -18.77
CA ARG A 374 -19.27 8.93 -19.29
C ARG A 374 -19.66 8.14 -20.55
N GLY A 375 -18.75 7.98 -21.50
CA GLY A 375 -19.02 7.23 -22.74
C GLY A 375 -19.26 5.72 -22.52
N GLU A 376 -18.82 5.15 -21.39
CA GLU A 376 -19.19 3.77 -21.01
C GLU A 376 -20.60 3.72 -20.44
N ALA A 377 -20.95 4.69 -19.60
CA ALA A 377 -22.31 4.86 -19.07
C ALA A 377 -23.34 5.09 -20.18
N GLU A 378 -23.06 5.93 -21.17
CA GLU A 378 -23.94 6.20 -22.32
C GLU A 378 -24.20 4.95 -23.17
N ARG A 379 -23.14 4.18 -23.45
CA ARG A 379 -23.28 2.90 -24.13
C ARG A 379 -24.08 1.89 -23.32
N ALA A 380 -23.87 1.85 -22.00
CA ALA A 380 -24.65 0.97 -21.15
C ALA A 380 -26.13 1.37 -21.13
N ALA A 381 -26.43 2.67 -20.98
CA ALA A 381 -27.80 3.18 -20.93
C ALA A 381 -28.58 2.86 -22.21
N TYR A 382 -27.92 2.93 -23.38
CA TYR A 382 -28.51 2.55 -24.66
C TYR A 382 -28.84 1.04 -24.77
N ASN A 383 -28.11 0.19 -24.06
CA ASN A 383 -28.21 -1.27 -24.13
C ASN A 383 -29.10 -1.88 -23.02
N LEU A 384 -29.82 -1.05 -22.25
CA LEU A 384 -30.82 -1.50 -21.28
C LEU A 384 -32.20 -1.60 -21.96
N ASP A 385 -32.86 -2.75 -21.81
CA ASP A 385 -34.17 -3.04 -22.42
C ASP A 385 -35.34 -2.91 -21.43
N ARG A 386 -35.11 -3.17 -20.14
CA ARG A 386 -36.12 -3.29 -19.07
C ARG A 386 -36.19 -2.07 -18.17
N VAL A 387 -35.07 -1.41 -17.93
CA VAL A 387 -34.99 -0.21 -17.08
C VAL A 387 -34.41 0.95 -17.85
N ARG A 388 -34.92 2.16 -17.62
CA ARG A 388 -34.32 3.37 -18.17
C ARG A 388 -33.39 3.99 -17.14
N ALA A 389 -32.15 4.24 -17.52
CA ALA A 389 -31.19 4.95 -16.70
C ALA A 389 -31.19 6.45 -17.04
N ALA A 390 -31.41 7.30 -16.03
CA ALA A 390 -31.16 8.73 -16.12
C ALA A 390 -29.67 9.04 -15.86
N PHE A 391 -29.21 10.27 -16.12
CA PHE A 391 -27.84 10.69 -15.81
C PHE A 391 -27.82 11.71 -14.67
N LEU A 392 -26.92 11.52 -13.71
CA LEU A 392 -26.61 12.50 -12.67
C LEU A 392 -25.64 13.55 -13.25
N ASP A 393 -26.22 14.52 -13.94
CA ASP A 393 -25.51 15.61 -14.62
C ASP A 393 -25.66 16.94 -13.84
N GLY A 394 -25.33 16.93 -12.53
CA GLY A 394 -25.44 18.11 -11.66
C GLY A 394 -26.87 18.57 -11.33
N ARG A 395 -27.88 17.76 -11.69
CA ARG A 395 -29.28 17.97 -11.30
C ARG A 395 -29.54 17.39 -9.92
N PRO A 396 -30.49 17.93 -9.13
CA PRO A 396 -30.87 17.36 -7.85
C PRO A 396 -31.11 15.85 -7.92
N ALA A 397 -30.70 15.12 -6.88
CA ALA A 397 -30.84 13.68 -6.83
C ALA A 397 -32.33 13.27 -6.83
N PRO A 398 -32.73 12.24 -7.60
CA PRO A 398 -34.14 11.89 -7.78
C PRO A 398 -34.74 11.21 -6.54
N HIS A 399 -35.82 11.77 -5.98
CA HIS A 399 -36.50 11.16 -4.83
C HIS A 399 -37.28 9.87 -5.17
N GLU A 400 -37.72 9.73 -6.43
CA GLU A 400 -38.45 8.54 -6.89
C GLU A 400 -37.51 7.35 -7.14
N PRO A 401 -37.93 6.10 -6.83
CA PRO A 401 -37.17 4.91 -7.17
C PRO A 401 -36.89 4.81 -8.67
N GLY A 402 -35.66 4.48 -9.04
CA GLY A 402 -35.23 4.42 -10.43
C GLY A 402 -33.74 4.14 -10.56
N VAL A 403 -33.26 4.00 -11.81
CA VAL A 403 -31.83 3.83 -12.11
C VAL A 403 -31.26 5.14 -12.62
N SER A 404 -30.14 5.57 -12.03
CA SER A 404 -29.36 6.71 -12.50
C SER A 404 -27.90 6.32 -12.68
N PHE A 405 -27.23 6.88 -13.68
CA PHE A 405 -25.81 6.69 -13.95
C PHE A 405 -25.02 7.95 -13.61
N ALA A 406 -23.82 7.78 -13.09
CA ALA A 406 -22.92 8.87 -12.75
C ALA A 406 -21.51 8.59 -13.29
N ALA A 407 -20.83 9.64 -13.76
CA ALA A 407 -19.42 9.57 -14.14
C ALA A 407 -18.53 9.82 -12.91
N ALA A 408 -18.20 8.75 -12.21
CA ALA A 408 -17.44 8.72 -10.96
C ALA A 408 -16.73 7.37 -10.80
N THR A 409 -15.61 7.35 -10.08
CA THR A 409 -14.85 6.13 -9.80
C THR A 409 -14.94 5.81 -8.31
N LEU A 410 -15.73 4.79 -7.97
CA LEU A 410 -15.84 4.27 -6.60
C LEU A 410 -15.22 2.88 -6.54
N ARG A 411 -14.59 2.51 -5.42
CA ARG A 411 -13.99 1.17 -5.26
C ARG A 411 -15.02 0.13 -4.85
N GLU A 412 -15.88 0.52 -3.92
CA GLU A 412 -16.95 -0.31 -3.37
C GLU A 412 -18.30 0.37 -3.55
N GLY A 413 -19.36 -0.43 -3.42
CA GLY A 413 -20.73 0.04 -3.42
C GLY A 413 -21.51 -0.51 -2.24
N PHE A 414 -22.69 0.04 -2.00
CA PHE A 414 -23.56 -0.39 -0.92
C PHE A 414 -25.04 -0.40 -1.29
N LEU A 415 -25.80 -1.19 -0.52
CA LEU A 415 -27.26 -1.14 -0.47
C LEU A 415 -27.67 -0.81 0.95
N SER A 416 -28.28 0.37 1.16
CA SER A 416 -28.82 0.80 2.44
C SER A 416 -30.34 0.68 2.42
N PRO A 417 -30.93 -0.31 3.13
CA PRO A 417 -32.37 -0.44 3.25
C PRO A 417 -33.02 0.76 3.95
N GLN A 418 -32.33 1.35 4.93
CA GLN A 418 -32.77 2.52 5.67
C GLN A 418 -32.95 3.72 4.74
N LEU A 419 -31.93 4.03 3.96
CA LEU A 419 -31.95 5.18 3.03
C LEU A 419 -32.69 4.86 1.72
N LYS A 420 -33.15 3.61 1.51
CA LYS A 420 -33.64 3.11 0.22
C LYS A 420 -32.73 3.52 -0.95
N LEU A 421 -31.42 3.39 -0.74
CA LEU A 421 -30.37 3.84 -1.66
C LEU A 421 -29.44 2.68 -1.97
N ALA A 422 -29.14 2.49 -3.25
CA ALA A 422 -28.13 1.55 -3.72
C ALA A 422 -27.14 2.30 -4.62
N ILE A 423 -25.86 2.28 -4.25
CA ILE A 423 -24.78 2.83 -5.07
C ILE A 423 -23.88 1.67 -5.48
N LEU A 424 -23.71 1.45 -6.79
CA LEU A 424 -22.96 0.34 -7.35
C LEU A 424 -21.90 0.88 -8.29
N PRO A 425 -20.59 0.63 -8.07
CA PRO A 425 -19.63 0.83 -9.14
C PRO A 425 -19.81 -0.24 -10.22
N GLU A 426 -19.53 0.14 -11.46
CA GLU A 426 -19.68 -0.67 -12.66
C GLU A 426 -18.94 -2.00 -12.59
N HIS A 427 -17.75 -2.07 -11.95
CA HIS A 427 -17.00 -3.32 -11.82
C HIS A 427 -17.58 -4.28 -10.78
N ARG A 428 -18.42 -3.80 -9.86
CA ARG A 428 -19.19 -4.64 -8.92
C ARG A 428 -20.56 -5.03 -9.50
N LEU A 429 -21.14 -4.18 -10.36
CA LEU A 429 -22.31 -4.51 -11.17
C LEU A 429 -22.00 -5.51 -12.30
N LEU A 430 -20.80 -5.45 -12.84
CA LEU A 430 -20.33 -6.32 -13.91
C LEU A 430 -19.07 -7.01 -13.40
N ARG A 431 -19.23 -8.18 -12.77
CA ARG A 431 -18.13 -9.12 -12.50
C ARG A 431 -17.61 -9.67 -13.84
N ARG A 432 -16.94 -8.82 -14.59
CA ARG A 432 -15.94 -9.25 -15.56
C ARG A 432 -14.87 -9.94 -14.72
N ARG A 433 -14.43 -11.11 -15.18
CA ARG A 433 -13.18 -11.69 -14.70
C ARG A 433 -12.11 -10.71 -15.14
N SER A 434 -11.87 -9.67 -14.34
CA SER A 434 -10.67 -8.89 -14.47
C SER A 434 -9.57 -9.92 -14.26
N GLU A 435 -8.81 -10.20 -15.31
CA GLU A 435 -7.39 -10.44 -15.09
C GLU A 435 -6.99 -9.35 -14.10
N ARG A 436 -6.61 -9.76 -12.89
CA ARG A 436 -5.98 -8.83 -11.95
C ARG A 436 -4.92 -8.11 -12.79
N PRO A 437 -4.83 -6.77 -12.78
CA PRO A 437 -3.53 -6.17 -13.01
C PRO A 437 -2.61 -6.93 -12.06
N ALA A 438 -1.62 -7.64 -12.61
CA ALA A 438 -0.62 -8.25 -11.75
C ALA A 438 -0.13 -7.09 -10.87
N GLY A 439 -0.32 -7.20 -9.55
CA GLY A 439 0.37 -6.31 -8.62
C GLY A 439 1.87 -6.35 -8.94
N PRO A 440 2.65 -5.34 -8.54
CA PRO A 440 4.10 -5.37 -8.75
C PRO A 440 4.61 -6.72 -8.26
N ARG A 441 5.09 -7.54 -9.18
CA ARG A 441 5.59 -8.88 -8.83
C ARG A 441 6.92 -8.63 -8.14
N THR A 442 6.99 -8.83 -6.83
CA THR A 442 8.25 -8.86 -6.08
C THR A 442 8.96 -10.20 -6.37
N GLY A 443 9.49 -10.33 -7.59
CA GLY A 443 10.37 -11.43 -7.98
C GLY A 443 11.74 -10.88 -8.30
N ALA A 444 12.80 -11.65 -8.03
CA ALA A 444 14.16 -11.29 -8.44
C ALA A 444 14.22 -11.08 -9.97
N GLY A 445 14.30 -9.82 -10.41
CA GLY A 445 14.34 -9.42 -11.82
C GLY A 445 13.07 -8.76 -12.37
N ALA A 446 12.02 -8.58 -11.55
CA ALA A 446 10.92 -7.67 -11.90
C ALA A 446 11.42 -6.23 -11.89
N ILE A 447 11.08 -5.48 -12.92
CA ILE A 447 11.47 -4.09 -13.07
C ILE A 447 10.45 -3.24 -12.33
N ALA A 448 10.86 -2.69 -11.18
CA ALA A 448 10.01 -1.82 -10.36
C ALA A 448 10.10 -0.36 -10.81
N SER A 449 11.18 0.02 -11.51
CA SER A 449 11.43 1.37 -12.02
C SER A 449 12.04 1.36 -13.42
N PHE A 450 11.72 2.37 -14.23
CA PHE A 450 12.19 2.50 -15.60
C PHE A 450 13.72 2.65 -15.72
N THR A 451 14.41 3.05 -14.65
CA THR A 451 15.87 3.21 -14.57
C THR A 451 16.64 1.88 -14.59
N ASP A 452 15.96 0.74 -14.40
CA ASP A 452 16.59 -0.59 -14.47
C ASP A 452 16.94 -1.03 -15.91
N LEU A 453 16.45 -0.30 -16.93
CA LEU A 453 16.54 -0.65 -18.34
C LEU A 453 17.52 0.25 -19.11
N ARG A 454 18.69 -0.29 -19.45
CA ARG A 454 19.66 0.35 -20.35
C ARG A 454 19.41 -0.06 -21.80
N ALA A 455 19.49 0.89 -22.73
CA ALA A 455 19.44 0.58 -24.16
C ALA A 455 20.54 -0.46 -24.50
N GLY A 456 20.15 -1.50 -25.22
CA GLY A 456 20.98 -2.67 -25.49
C GLY A 456 20.77 -3.84 -24.52
N SER A 457 20.13 -3.66 -23.36
CA SER A 457 19.91 -4.75 -22.40
C SER A 457 18.91 -5.80 -22.91
N PRO A 458 19.15 -7.09 -22.64
CA PRO A 458 18.20 -8.15 -22.94
C PRO A 458 17.02 -8.12 -21.95
N VAL A 459 15.81 -8.08 -22.49
CA VAL A 459 14.56 -8.09 -21.73
C VAL A 459 13.66 -9.20 -22.23
N VAL A 460 12.81 -9.71 -21.35
CA VAL A 460 11.82 -10.73 -21.68
C VAL A 460 10.46 -10.06 -21.76
N HIS A 461 9.86 -10.07 -22.94
CA HIS A 461 8.45 -9.73 -23.11
C HIS A 461 7.60 -10.99 -22.93
N GLU A 462 6.60 -10.97 -22.05
CA GLU A 462 5.76 -12.12 -21.72
C GLU A 462 5.14 -12.82 -22.96
N ASP A 463 4.58 -12.03 -23.87
CA ASP A 463 3.94 -12.52 -25.09
C ASP A 463 4.90 -12.88 -26.23
N HIS A 464 6.02 -12.15 -26.37
CA HIS A 464 6.84 -12.16 -27.59
C HIS A 464 8.23 -12.77 -27.41
N GLY A 465 8.69 -12.95 -26.17
CA GLY A 465 9.96 -13.58 -25.84
C GLY A 465 11.10 -12.61 -25.61
N ILE A 466 12.32 -13.12 -25.71
CA ILE A 466 13.56 -12.38 -25.44
C ILE A 466 13.78 -11.35 -26.54
N SER A 467 13.94 -10.09 -26.14
CA SER A 467 14.17 -8.95 -27.01
C SER A 467 15.27 -8.06 -26.45
N ARG A 468 15.72 -7.11 -27.25
CA ARG A 468 16.66 -6.08 -26.85
C ARG A 468 15.89 -4.79 -26.66
N PHE A 469 16.00 -4.18 -25.49
CA PHE A 469 15.46 -2.85 -25.28
C PHE A 469 16.29 -1.83 -26.08
N THR A 470 15.64 -1.03 -26.93
CA THR A 470 16.34 -0.08 -27.82
C THR A 470 16.10 1.37 -27.44
N GLY A 471 14.98 1.70 -26.79
CA GLY A 471 14.70 3.05 -26.31
C GLY A 471 13.20 3.29 -26.09
N PHE A 472 12.83 4.55 -25.93
CA PHE A 472 11.45 5.00 -25.82
C PHE A 472 11.06 5.84 -27.05
N GLU A 473 9.82 5.70 -27.52
CA GLU A 473 9.25 6.51 -28.60
C GLU A 473 7.84 6.99 -28.24
N THR A 474 7.55 8.27 -28.43
CA THR A 474 6.22 8.84 -28.20
C THR A 474 5.46 8.93 -29.49
N LYS A 475 4.26 8.35 -29.46
CA LYS A 475 3.34 8.31 -30.60
C LYS A 475 1.97 8.82 -30.18
N THR A 476 1.37 9.57 -31.09
CA THR A 476 -0.04 9.99 -30.97
C THR A 476 -0.89 9.06 -31.83
N VAL A 477 -1.75 8.27 -31.19
CA VAL A 477 -2.64 7.32 -31.87
C VAL A 477 -4.07 7.58 -31.39
N GLY A 478 -4.97 7.89 -32.32
CA GLY A 478 -6.38 8.17 -31.98
C GLY A 478 -6.58 9.42 -31.12
N GLY A 479 -5.70 10.42 -31.24
CA GLY A 479 -5.75 11.66 -30.47
C GLY A 479 -5.16 11.57 -29.05
N ILE A 480 -4.65 10.41 -28.65
CA ILE A 480 -3.98 10.23 -27.36
C ILE A 480 -2.48 10.04 -27.61
N THR A 481 -1.68 10.94 -27.06
CA THR A 481 -0.21 10.86 -27.11
C THR A 481 0.28 9.98 -25.96
N ARG A 482 1.07 8.93 -26.28
CA ARG A 482 1.59 7.96 -25.31
C ARG A 482 3.02 7.57 -25.61
N ASP A 483 3.69 7.10 -24.57
CA ASP A 483 5.05 6.59 -24.66
C ASP A 483 5.05 5.09 -24.85
N TYR A 484 5.95 4.63 -25.72
CA TYR A 484 6.12 3.24 -26.05
C TYR A 484 7.58 2.84 -25.84
N LEU A 485 7.81 1.70 -25.21
CA LEU A 485 9.09 1.02 -25.20
C LEU A 485 9.31 0.37 -26.56
N GLU A 486 10.45 0.65 -27.17
CA GLU A 486 10.89 0.03 -28.41
C GLU A 486 11.74 -1.19 -28.11
N LEU A 487 11.22 -2.36 -28.50
CA LEU A 487 11.87 -3.65 -28.33
C LEU A 487 12.27 -4.23 -29.69
N GLU A 488 13.55 -4.53 -29.85
CA GLU A 488 14.09 -5.18 -31.03
C GLU A 488 14.18 -6.70 -30.84
N PHE A 489 13.65 -7.43 -31.80
CA PHE A 489 13.63 -8.87 -31.88
C PHE A 489 14.58 -9.37 -32.97
N LYS A 490 14.77 -10.69 -33.03
CA LYS A 490 15.68 -11.32 -33.99
C LYS A 490 15.28 -10.99 -35.43
N GLY A 491 16.24 -10.46 -36.20
CA GLY A 491 16.02 -10.06 -37.59
C GLY A 491 15.73 -8.58 -37.78
N GLY A 492 15.80 -7.78 -36.71
CA GLY A 492 15.57 -6.33 -36.73
C GLY A 492 14.09 -5.94 -36.62
N ASP A 493 13.20 -6.91 -36.35
CA ASP A 493 11.78 -6.64 -36.13
C ASP A 493 11.57 -5.85 -34.83
N ARG A 494 10.71 -4.83 -34.85
CA ARG A 494 10.49 -3.91 -33.72
C ARG A 494 9.05 -3.99 -33.20
N VAL A 495 8.89 -4.00 -31.88
CA VAL A 495 7.58 -3.89 -31.20
C VAL A 495 7.57 -2.65 -30.31
N PHE A 496 6.46 -1.93 -30.36
CA PHE A 496 6.21 -0.77 -29.51
C PHE A 496 5.24 -1.18 -28.40
N VAL A 497 5.75 -1.24 -27.17
CA VAL A 497 4.97 -1.63 -25.99
C VAL A 497 4.59 -0.38 -25.23
N PRO A 498 3.30 -0.08 -25.02
CA PRO A 498 2.88 1.06 -24.21
C PRO A 498 3.54 1.06 -22.81
N SER A 499 3.89 2.24 -22.29
CA SER A 499 4.53 2.38 -20.97
C SER A 499 3.68 1.87 -19.80
N ASP A 500 2.35 1.90 -19.92
CA ASP A 500 1.41 1.31 -18.94
C ASP A 500 1.45 -0.24 -18.92
N GLN A 501 2.08 -0.86 -19.92
CA GLN A 501 2.30 -2.31 -20.01
C GLN A 501 3.71 -2.74 -19.57
N LEU A 502 4.46 -1.89 -18.85
CA LEU A 502 5.78 -2.24 -18.31
C LEU A 502 5.76 -3.55 -17.50
N HIS A 503 4.67 -3.84 -16.81
CA HIS A 503 4.47 -5.07 -16.04
C HIS A 503 4.59 -6.37 -16.85
N LYS A 504 4.55 -6.31 -18.20
CA LYS A 504 4.78 -7.45 -19.12
C LYS A 504 6.25 -7.66 -19.49
N ILE A 505 7.12 -6.76 -19.04
CA ILE A 505 8.55 -6.74 -19.35
C ILE A 505 9.32 -7.07 -18.08
N SER A 506 10.19 -8.07 -18.17
CA SER A 506 11.10 -8.43 -17.10
C SER A 506 12.54 -8.38 -17.60
N ARG A 507 13.49 -8.06 -16.71
CA ARG A 507 14.90 -8.19 -17.06
C ARG A 507 15.22 -9.67 -17.28
N TYR A 508 15.99 -9.97 -18.32
CA TYR A 508 16.51 -11.32 -18.47
C TYR A 508 17.56 -11.60 -17.40
N VAL A 509 17.33 -12.61 -16.55
CA VAL A 509 18.30 -13.10 -15.56
C VAL A 509 18.61 -14.56 -15.91
N GLY A 510 19.81 -14.80 -16.44
CA GLY A 510 20.28 -16.12 -16.87
C GLY A 510 21.51 -16.58 -16.09
N ALA A 511 21.79 -17.88 -16.12
CA ALA A 511 22.95 -18.48 -15.44
C ALA A 511 24.31 -18.18 -16.11
N ASP A 512 24.30 -17.75 -17.37
CA ASP A 512 25.49 -17.44 -18.16
C ASP A 512 25.71 -15.92 -18.26
N ALA A 513 26.97 -15.49 -18.18
CA ALA A 513 27.36 -14.07 -18.25
C ALA A 513 27.28 -13.44 -19.66
N GLY A 514 26.55 -14.05 -20.61
CA GLY A 514 26.46 -13.63 -22.01
C GLY A 514 25.06 -13.23 -22.45
N ASP A 515 24.97 -12.49 -23.57
CA ASP A 515 23.71 -12.05 -24.17
C ASP A 515 22.85 -13.25 -24.65
N PRO A 516 21.57 -13.34 -24.26
CA PRO A 516 20.69 -14.42 -24.71
C PRO A 516 20.31 -14.29 -26.20
N PRO A 517 19.99 -15.41 -26.88
CA PRO A 517 19.48 -15.35 -28.23
C PRO A 517 18.11 -14.66 -28.29
N LEU A 518 17.99 -13.61 -29.11
CA LEU A 518 16.72 -12.90 -29.32
C LEU A 518 15.68 -13.83 -29.97
N SER A 519 14.43 -13.66 -29.56
CA SER A 519 13.25 -14.36 -30.08
C SER A 519 12.83 -13.76 -31.43
N LYS A 520 12.18 -14.56 -32.29
CA LYS A 520 11.63 -14.11 -33.57
C LYS A 520 10.13 -13.80 -33.41
N LEU A 521 9.69 -12.63 -33.86
CA LEU A 521 8.27 -12.25 -33.82
C LEU A 521 7.41 -13.13 -34.72
N GLY A 522 6.18 -13.42 -34.27
CA GLY A 522 5.21 -14.24 -34.98
C GLY A 522 5.57 -15.74 -35.11
N GLY A 523 6.71 -16.18 -34.58
CA GLY A 523 7.12 -17.58 -34.57
C GLY A 523 6.49 -18.38 -33.44
N LYS A 524 6.34 -19.70 -33.63
CA LYS A 524 5.82 -20.61 -32.58
C LYS A 524 6.88 -21.01 -31.53
N GLN A 525 8.12 -20.56 -31.67
CA GLN A 525 9.24 -21.02 -30.86
C GLN A 525 9.14 -20.59 -29.40
N TRP A 526 8.75 -19.33 -29.14
CA TRP A 526 8.54 -18.81 -27.79
C TRP A 526 7.40 -19.53 -27.07
N GLU A 527 6.27 -19.72 -27.76
CA GLU A 527 5.14 -20.50 -27.25
C GLU A 527 5.53 -21.95 -26.94
N GLN A 528 6.35 -22.58 -27.80
CA GLN A 528 6.88 -23.92 -27.53
C GLN A 528 7.84 -23.95 -26.33
N GLN A 529 8.68 -22.93 -26.14
CA GLN A 529 9.56 -22.81 -24.98
C GLN A 529 8.76 -22.59 -23.69
N LYS A 530 7.78 -21.67 -23.69
CA LYS A 530 6.83 -21.49 -22.58
C LYS A 530 6.10 -22.79 -22.25
N LEU A 531 5.62 -23.50 -23.26
CA LEU A 531 4.94 -24.79 -23.07
C LEU A 531 5.87 -25.86 -22.48
N ARG A 532 7.14 -25.92 -22.91
CA ARG A 532 8.13 -26.85 -22.34
C ARG A 532 8.50 -26.49 -20.90
N ALA A 533 8.74 -25.21 -20.61
CA ALA A 533 9.02 -24.72 -19.25
C ALA A 533 7.82 -24.98 -18.33
N ARG A 534 6.60 -24.71 -18.81
CA ARG A 534 5.35 -25.02 -18.12
C ARG A 534 5.21 -26.52 -17.86
N ARG A 535 5.49 -27.38 -18.83
CA ARG A 535 5.48 -28.84 -18.63
C ARG A 535 6.53 -29.31 -17.63
N ALA A 536 7.72 -28.71 -17.62
CA ALA A 536 8.75 -29.03 -16.63
C ALA A 536 8.34 -28.58 -15.22
N ALA A 537 7.76 -27.38 -15.10
CA ALA A 537 7.19 -26.88 -13.85
C ALA A 537 5.99 -27.72 -13.39
N GLU A 538 5.10 -28.13 -14.30
CA GLU A 538 3.98 -29.03 -14.04
C GLU A 538 4.46 -30.44 -13.66
N ALA A 539 5.56 -30.94 -14.24
CA ALA A 539 6.18 -32.20 -13.85
C ALA A 539 6.76 -32.13 -12.44
N LEU A 540 7.52 -31.08 -12.11
CA LEU A 540 8.06 -30.86 -10.77
C LEU A 540 6.94 -30.64 -9.74
N ALA A 541 5.92 -29.84 -10.08
CA ALA A 541 4.73 -29.68 -9.24
C ALA A 541 3.98 -31.01 -9.10
N GLY A 542 3.91 -31.82 -10.15
CA GLY A 542 3.34 -33.16 -10.13
C GLY A 542 4.13 -34.12 -9.24
N GLU A 543 5.47 -34.07 -9.28
CA GLU A 543 6.36 -34.82 -8.40
C GLU A 543 6.15 -34.42 -6.93
N LEU A 544 6.07 -33.11 -6.64
CA LEU A 544 5.77 -32.60 -5.31
C LEU A 544 4.36 -33.01 -4.85
N ILE A 545 3.34 -32.85 -5.70
CA ILE A 545 1.96 -33.26 -5.39
C ILE A 545 1.87 -34.77 -5.16
N ASN A 546 2.56 -35.58 -5.98
CA ASN A 546 2.63 -37.03 -5.79
C ASN A 546 3.37 -37.38 -4.50
N LEU A 547 4.46 -36.69 -4.17
CA LEU A 547 5.17 -36.84 -2.89
C LEU A 547 4.24 -36.53 -1.70
N TYR A 548 3.47 -35.44 -1.76
CA TYR A 548 2.48 -35.07 -0.75
C TYR A 548 1.31 -36.06 -0.70
N ALA A 549 0.83 -36.57 -1.85
CA ALA A 549 -0.25 -37.54 -1.94
C ALA A 549 0.18 -38.93 -1.46
N GLU A 550 1.42 -39.34 -1.75
CA GLU A 550 2.02 -40.54 -1.18
C GLU A 550 2.19 -40.40 0.33
N ARG A 551 2.69 -39.27 0.82
CA ARG A 551 2.80 -39.00 2.27
C ARG A 551 1.44 -39.00 2.96
N LYS A 552 0.41 -38.38 2.36
CA LYS A 552 -0.96 -38.37 2.91
C LYS A 552 -1.60 -39.77 2.94
N ARG A 553 -1.17 -40.68 2.06
CA ARG A 553 -1.64 -42.07 2.01
C ARG A 553 -0.82 -43.02 2.89
N ARG A 554 0.43 -42.67 3.21
CA ARG A 554 1.26 -43.46 4.13
C ARG A 554 0.78 -43.20 5.55
N ALA A 555 0.46 -44.27 6.27
CA ALA A 555 0.28 -44.20 7.70
C ALA A 555 1.63 -43.83 8.34
N GLY A 556 1.66 -42.68 9.00
CA GLY A 556 2.75 -42.26 9.86
C GLY A 556 2.54 -42.76 11.29
N LEU A 557 3.51 -42.45 12.14
CA LEU A 557 3.37 -42.59 13.58
C LEU A 557 2.81 -41.27 14.12
N ALA A 558 1.62 -41.33 14.73
CA ALA A 558 1.09 -40.24 15.55
C ALA A 558 1.76 -40.30 16.93
N PHE A 559 2.46 -39.25 17.30
CA PHE A 559 2.97 -39.10 18.67
C PHE A 559 1.81 -38.83 19.64
N PRO A 560 1.88 -39.32 20.88
CA PRO A 560 0.87 -39.03 21.89
C PRO A 560 0.88 -37.55 22.28
N MET A 561 -0.21 -37.11 22.91
CA MET A 561 -0.26 -35.81 23.58
C MET A 561 0.90 -35.65 24.57
N ASP A 562 1.27 -34.41 24.84
CA ASP A 562 2.42 -34.10 25.70
C ASP A 562 2.32 -34.72 27.08
N SER A 563 3.44 -35.27 27.53
CA SER A 563 3.59 -35.79 28.88
C SER A 563 3.89 -34.68 29.87
N GLU A 564 3.76 -34.96 31.17
CA GLU A 564 4.15 -34.01 32.22
C GLU A 564 5.63 -33.59 32.10
N TRP A 565 6.50 -34.52 31.67
CA TRP A 565 7.91 -34.23 31.38
C TRP A 565 8.12 -33.27 30.20
N GLN A 566 7.26 -33.33 29.17
CA GLN A 566 7.32 -32.39 28.06
C GLN A 566 6.94 -30.98 28.52
N VAL A 567 5.88 -30.85 29.31
CA VAL A 567 5.44 -29.56 29.87
C VAL A 567 6.51 -28.97 30.80
N GLU A 568 7.13 -29.81 31.64
CA GLU A 568 8.24 -29.41 32.51
C GLU A 568 9.47 -28.95 31.71
N PHE A 569 9.84 -29.68 30.66
CA PHE A 569 10.96 -29.34 29.77
C PHE A 569 10.74 -28.00 29.05
N GLU A 570 9.53 -27.79 28.53
CA GLU A 570 9.14 -26.54 27.87
C GLU A 570 9.14 -25.38 28.86
N GLY A 571 8.61 -25.57 30.07
CA GLY A 571 8.62 -24.57 31.14
C GLY A 571 10.01 -24.24 31.70
N ALA A 572 10.98 -25.14 31.53
CA ALA A 572 12.39 -24.93 31.90
C ALA A 572 13.18 -24.15 30.84
N PHE A 573 12.53 -23.63 29.79
CA PHE A 573 13.19 -22.78 28.80
C PHE A 573 13.54 -21.41 29.41
N PRO A 574 14.82 -20.97 29.36
CA PRO A 574 15.27 -19.76 30.08
C PRO A 574 14.91 -18.44 29.38
N PHE A 575 14.29 -18.49 28.20
CA PHE A 575 13.89 -17.32 27.43
C PHE A 575 12.38 -17.32 27.22
N ARG A 576 11.83 -16.15 26.89
CA ARG A 576 10.42 -16.01 26.50
C ARG A 576 10.29 -16.24 25.00
N GLU A 577 9.35 -17.08 24.60
CA GLU A 577 9.06 -17.35 23.20
C GLU A 577 8.35 -16.16 22.53
N THR A 578 8.70 -15.91 21.27
CA THR A 578 8.01 -14.95 20.39
C THR A 578 6.71 -15.52 19.84
N PRO A 579 5.76 -14.68 19.37
CA PRO A 579 4.53 -15.16 18.74
C PRO A 579 4.77 -16.13 17.58
N ASP A 580 5.69 -15.80 16.67
CA ASP A 580 6.06 -16.66 15.53
C ASP A 580 6.68 -17.99 15.98
N GLN A 581 7.47 -17.98 17.07
CA GLN A 581 8.01 -19.21 17.64
C GLN A 581 6.91 -20.08 18.25
N LEU A 582 5.96 -19.49 18.98
CA LEU A 582 4.81 -20.22 19.53
C LEU A 582 3.97 -20.85 18.42
N GLU A 583 3.69 -20.10 17.35
CA GLU A 583 2.97 -20.64 16.18
C GLU A 583 3.75 -21.79 15.54
N ALA A 584 5.07 -21.64 15.34
CA ALA A 584 5.91 -22.69 14.78
C ALA A 584 5.96 -23.95 15.68
N ILE A 585 6.05 -23.77 17.00
CA ILE A 585 6.06 -24.87 17.99
C ILE A 585 4.72 -25.63 17.94
N GLU A 586 3.60 -24.91 18.01
CA GLU A 586 2.28 -25.53 17.97
C GLU A 586 2.01 -26.21 16.63
N ALA A 587 2.44 -25.62 15.51
CA ALA A 587 2.29 -26.23 14.20
C ALA A 587 3.12 -27.52 14.03
N VAL A 588 4.34 -27.55 14.59
CA VAL A 588 5.16 -28.77 14.64
C VAL A 588 4.54 -29.81 15.55
N ARG A 589 4.06 -29.41 16.74
CA ARG A 589 3.39 -30.30 17.71
C ARG A 589 2.18 -30.96 17.06
N ALA A 590 1.31 -30.17 16.45
CA ALA A 590 0.12 -30.66 15.77
C ALA A 590 0.46 -31.65 14.64
N ASP A 591 1.43 -31.33 13.79
CA ASP A 591 1.85 -32.24 12.71
C ASP A 591 2.45 -33.55 13.25
N MET A 592 3.14 -33.53 14.40
CA MET A 592 3.68 -34.74 15.04
C MET A 592 2.61 -35.63 15.66
N GLU A 593 1.50 -35.07 16.12
CA GLU A 593 0.38 -35.82 16.70
C GLU A 593 -0.55 -36.42 15.63
N GLU A 594 -0.39 -36.02 14.37
CA GLU A 594 -1.15 -36.59 13.27
C GLU A 594 -0.63 -37.95 12.82
N ALA A 595 -1.54 -38.82 12.37
CA ALA A 595 -1.20 -40.14 11.82
C ALA A 595 -0.59 -40.09 10.41
N ARG A 596 -0.13 -38.92 9.95
CA ARG A 596 0.59 -38.74 8.67
C ARG A 596 2.02 -38.29 8.94
N PRO A 597 3.01 -38.68 8.12
CA PRO A 597 4.37 -38.19 8.28
C PRO A 597 4.46 -36.65 8.13
N MET A 598 4.98 -35.98 9.15
CA MET A 598 5.30 -34.55 9.11
C MET A 598 6.39 -34.26 8.07
N ASP A 599 6.21 -33.17 7.31
CA ASP A 599 7.22 -32.61 6.41
C ASP A 599 7.11 -31.09 6.41
N ARG A 600 7.76 -30.47 7.39
CA ARG A 600 7.68 -29.04 7.65
C ARG A 600 9.04 -28.38 7.51
N LEU A 601 9.06 -27.25 6.81
CA LEU A 601 10.21 -26.36 6.74
C LEU A 601 9.96 -25.17 7.67
N ILE A 602 10.90 -24.91 8.58
CA ILE A 602 10.90 -23.71 9.42
C ILE A 602 11.94 -22.74 8.86
N CYS A 603 11.48 -21.56 8.44
CA CYS A 603 12.33 -20.48 7.96
C CYS A 603 12.43 -19.40 9.03
N GLY A 604 13.62 -18.82 9.19
CA GLY A 604 13.85 -17.70 10.10
C GLY A 604 15.33 -17.35 10.17
N ASP A 605 15.65 -16.15 10.62
CA ASP A 605 17.02 -15.64 10.65
C ASP A 605 17.85 -16.25 11.80
N VAL A 606 19.17 -16.05 11.74
CA VAL A 606 20.11 -16.57 12.73
C VAL A 606 19.76 -15.97 14.11
N GLY A 607 19.61 -16.81 15.13
CA GLY A 607 19.26 -16.37 16.49
C GLY A 607 17.76 -16.48 16.86
N TYR A 608 16.86 -16.67 15.89
CA TYR A 608 15.40 -16.68 16.10
C TYR A 608 14.86 -18.00 16.69
N GLY A 609 15.64 -18.73 17.49
CA GLY A 609 15.14 -19.88 18.26
C GLY A 609 14.73 -21.12 17.46
N LYS A 610 15.10 -21.24 16.17
CA LYS A 610 14.83 -22.45 15.35
C LYS A 610 15.29 -23.75 16.01
N THR A 611 16.40 -23.70 16.75
CA THR A 611 16.96 -24.85 17.47
C THR A 611 16.08 -25.27 18.64
N GLU A 612 15.39 -24.35 19.30
CA GLU A 612 14.47 -24.66 20.39
C GLU A 612 13.23 -25.39 19.88
N VAL A 613 12.67 -24.96 18.73
CA VAL A 613 11.56 -25.67 18.06
C VAL A 613 11.95 -27.13 17.75
N ALA A 614 13.16 -27.34 17.24
CA ALA A 614 13.68 -28.67 16.96
C ALA A 614 13.93 -29.51 18.24
N LEU A 615 14.37 -28.89 19.32
CA LEU A 615 14.60 -29.54 20.62
C LEU A 615 13.30 -30.05 21.25
N ARG A 616 12.22 -29.25 21.22
CA ARG A 616 10.90 -29.65 21.71
C ARG A 616 10.32 -30.82 20.93
N ALA A 617 10.45 -30.79 19.60
CA ALA A 617 10.07 -31.90 18.74
C ALA A 617 10.92 -33.17 19.04
N ALA A 618 12.23 -33.01 19.23
CA ALA A 618 13.11 -34.12 19.57
C ALA A 618 12.78 -34.74 20.93
N PHE A 619 12.46 -33.91 21.93
CA PHE A 619 12.03 -34.38 23.25
C PHE A 619 10.76 -35.21 23.13
N LYS A 620 9.72 -34.68 22.46
CA LYS A 620 8.44 -35.38 22.28
C LYS A 620 8.63 -36.76 21.64
N ALA A 621 9.49 -36.84 20.63
CA ALA A 621 9.81 -38.11 20.00
C ALA A 621 10.58 -39.09 20.90
N ALA A 622 11.59 -38.59 21.64
CA ALA A 622 12.39 -39.40 22.54
C ALA A 622 11.60 -39.89 23.76
N ALA A 623 10.69 -39.07 24.29
CA ALA A 623 9.79 -39.42 25.39
C ALA A 623 8.85 -40.58 25.01
N ASP A 624 8.45 -40.67 23.75
CA ASP A 624 7.70 -41.82 23.19
C ASP A 624 8.61 -42.98 22.73
N SER A 625 9.84 -43.05 23.27
CA SER A 625 10.82 -44.10 22.98
C SER A 625 11.21 -44.23 21.50
N LYS A 626 11.14 -43.12 20.73
CA LYS A 626 11.65 -43.07 19.35
C LYS A 626 13.03 -42.43 19.29
N GLN A 627 13.86 -42.91 18.38
CA GLN A 627 15.17 -42.30 18.14
C GLN A 627 15.02 -41.06 17.26
N VAL A 628 15.80 -40.01 17.58
CA VAL A 628 15.84 -38.77 16.80
C VAL A 628 17.20 -38.67 16.12
N MET A 629 17.18 -38.35 14.82
CA MET A 629 18.39 -38.09 14.03
C MET A 629 18.40 -36.64 13.60
N PHE A 630 19.42 -35.89 14.03
CA PHE A 630 19.61 -34.48 13.70
C PHE A 630 20.76 -34.33 12.69
N LEU A 631 20.43 -34.00 11.43
CA LEU A 631 21.41 -33.89 10.34
C LEU A 631 21.81 -32.44 10.11
N VAL A 632 23.12 -32.19 9.98
CA VAL A 632 23.70 -30.87 9.75
C VAL A 632 24.79 -30.90 8.70
N PRO A 633 25.02 -29.80 7.95
CA PRO A 633 25.96 -29.80 6.83
C PRO A 633 27.43 -29.73 7.26
N THR A 634 27.74 -29.27 8.47
CA THR A 634 29.12 -29.04 8.91
C THR A 634 29.41 -29.64 10.28
N THR A 635 30.68 -30.00 10.50
CA THR A 635 31.16 -30.55 11.78
C THR A 635 31.05 -29.55 12.93
N VAL A 636 31.18 -28.25 12.66
CA VAL A 636 31.02 -27.18 13.66
C VAL A 636 29.58 -27.11 14.17
N LEU A 637 28.61 -27.11 13.25
CA LEU A 637 27.19 -27.15 13.63
C LEU A 637 26.86 -28.42 14.41
N ALA A 638 27.46 -29.57 14.06
CA ALA A 638 27.26 -30.81 14.80
C ALA A 638 27.69 -30.71 16.26
N GLN A 639 28.83 -30.07 16.54
CA GLN A 639 29.31 -29.85 17.90
C GLN A 639 28.47 -28.81 18.65
N GLN A 640 28.07 -27.73 17.97
CA GLN A 640 27.22 -26.70 18.55
C GLN A 640 25.88 -27.29 19.03
N HIS A 641 25.19 -28.02 18.15
CA HIS A 641 23.93 -28.66 18.51
C HIS A 641 24.12 -29.79 19.54
N PHE A 642 25.19 -30.57 19.47
CA PHE A 642 25.50 -31.57 20.49
C PHE A 642 25.62 -30.94 21.88
N GLY A 643 26.37 -29.84 22.00
CA GLY A 643 26.48 -29.08 23.26
C GLY A 643 25.12 -28.62 23.78
N THR A 644 24.32 -27.95 22.93
CA THR A 644 22.99 -27.45 23.32
C THR A 644 22.05 -28.58 23.73
N PHE A 645 22.01 -29.69 23.00
CA PHE A 645 21.15 -30.83 23.32
C PHE A 645 21.59 -31.53 24.63
N THR A 646 22.89 -31.75 24.82
CA THR A 646 23.41 -32.36 26.06
C THR A 646 23.17 -31.48 27.29
N GLU A 647 23.21 -30.17 27.12
CA GLU A 647 22.91 -29.23 28.20
C GLU A 647 21.41 -29.19 28.53
N ARG A 648 20.55 -28.94 27.53
CA ARG A 648 19.08 -28.81 27.72
C ARG A 648 18.43 -30.10 28.21
N LEU A 649 18.98 -31.26 27.88
CA LEU A 649 18.40 -32.57 28.20
C LEU A 649 19.11 -33.29 29.35
N ARG A 650 20.00 -32.62 30.09
CA ARG A 650 20.85 -33.22 31.12
C ARG A 650 20.06 -33.94 32.22
N ASP A 651 18.92 -33.39 32.60
CA ASP A 651 18.11 -33.90 33.72
C ASP A 651 17.16 -35.04 33.30
N TYR A 652 17.21 -35.45 32.02
CA TYR A 652 16.36 -36.48 31.46
C TYR A 652 17.19 -37.73 31.09
N PRO A 653 16.58 -38.93 31.12
CA PRO A 653 17.29 -40.19 30.89
C PRO A 653 17.55 -40.48 29.40
N PHE A 654 17.98 -39.47 28.64
CA PHE A 654 18.28 -39.59 27.21
C PHE A 654 19.79 -39.69 26.96
N ARG A 655 20.19 -40.64 26.12
CA ARG A 655 21.57 -40.75 25.65
C ARG A 655 21.73 -39.97 24.36
N ILE A 656 22.57 -38.95 24.39
CA ILE A 656 22.86 -38.07 23.24
C ILE A 656 24.28 -38.36 22.77
N GLU A 657 24.44 -38.56 21.48
CA GLU A 657 25.71 -38.90 20.85
C GLU A 657 25.89 -38.06 19.58
N VAL A 658 27.14 -37.66 19.30
CA VAL A 658 27.48 -36.95 18.06
C VAL A 658 28.36 -37.82 17.16
N VAL A 659 28.05 -37.84 15.87
CA VAL A 659 28.90 -38.44 14.83
C VAL A 659 29.41 -37.32 13.94
N SER A 660 30.70 -37.03 14.02
CA SER A 660 31.32 -35.93 13.29
C SER A 660 32.79 -36.23 13.00
N ARG A 661 33.42 -35.45 12.11
CA ARG A 661 34.83 -35.61 11.76
C ARG A 661 35.81 -35.44 12.92
N PHE A 662 35.39 -34.80 14.02
CA PHE A 662 36.24 -34.55 15.20
C PHE A 662 36.23 -35.70 16.21
N ARG A 663 35.43 -36.75 15.98
CA ARG A 663 35.35 -37.91 16.88
C ARG A 663 36.22 -39.06 16.36
N GLU A 664 36.92 -39.75 17.26
CA GLU A 664 37.71 -40.91 16.87
C GLU A 664 36.83 -42.01 16.26
N ALA A 665 37.39 -42.78 15.32
CA ALA A 665 36.65 -43.84 14.62
C ALA A 665 36.13 -44.93 15.58
N LYS A 666 36.83 -45.17 16.69
CA LYS A 666 36.41 -46.10 17.74
C LYS A 666 35.14 -45.63 18.44
N ASP A 667 35.09 -44.35 18.83
CA ASP A 667 33.96 -43.77 19.55
C ASP A 667 32.75 -43.56 18.63
N THR A 668 33.00 -43.23 17.35
CA THR A 668 31.94 -43.19 16.33
C THR A 668 31.26 -44.55 16.16
N ARG A 669 32.03 -45.65 16.12
CA ARG A 669 31.48 -47.01 16.05
C ARG A 669 30.75 -47.42 17.33
N ALA A 670 31.13 -46.87 18.48
CA ALA A 670 30.46 -47.11 19.75
C ALA A 670 29.14 -46.32 19.88
N ALA A 671 29.04 -45.15 19.22
CA ALA A 671 27.84 -44.33 19.19
C ALA A 671 26.77 -44.82 18.20
N LEU A 672 27.18 -45.53 17.15
CA LEU A 672 26.29 -46.16 16.16
C LEU A 672 25.77 -47.53 16.60
N LYS A 673 26.14 -48.00 17.79
CA LYS A 673 25.67 -49.23 18.43
C LYS A 673 24.73 -48.89 19.56
#